data_AF-A0A9N9BPF6-F1
#
_entry.id   AF-A0A9N9BPF6-F1
#
_cell.length_a   1.000
_cell.length_b   1.000
_cell.length_c   1.000
_cell.angle_alpha   90.00
_cell.angle_beta   90.00
_cell.angle_gamma   90.00
#
_symmetry.space_group_name_H-M   'P 1'
#
loop_
_entity.id
_entity.type
_entity.pdbx_description
1 polymer ?
#
loop_
_entity_poly.entity_id
_entity_poly.type
_entity_poly.pdbx_seq_one_letter_code
_entity_poly.pdbx_strand_id
1 'polypeptide(L)'
;MANSESSPSSQVRAQVARDSSPQRDSLSQLNPSILLSDIEEEENLIEDDIVEVADSEEGENLFDPEIFERDYQEDPRLDEYDPDFLNDESQVSLSPTIRREAELYMQRMERGMDPDTDQSIGYMNLEEISEIKALSVIEWIRIPVVRRGIYHQFGNFLKTYVEDGKLIYGPRIEELTRVHFSHLKQNKSILALFLEEAPEEMLKIFDEAAYNVCVQNHSGYKHLGKEIRVRITDFHSFCNIRDLRQTNLNRLVRVSGVITRRTGVFPQLKYVKYNCGKCGGLLGPYTQDIQTEIKLNYCLHCQSKGPFILNTEQTLYSDYQKITLQESPGTVPAGRLPRHREVVLLGDLIDSAKPGEEIEVTGIYRNNFDVSLNIKNGFPVFATIIEANSIVKKEDLFESNQLTENDRIQIQNLAKDNKIGEKIFKSIAPSIYGHDDIKRAISLSLFGGVPKNIQNKHRLRGDINILMLGDPGTAKSQFLKYIEKTAHRAIFTTGQGASAVGLTASVRKDQITKEWTLEAGALVLADKGVCLIDEFDKMTDSDRTSIHEAMEQQTISISKAGINATLNARCAVIAAANPIRGRYNTSIPFSQNVDLTEPILSRFDILCVVKDTVDPSADEILASFVVDSHMRSHPEEVLPEGDSFPPQNQNLISQELLRKYIIYAKQITPQLTNLDEAMVSELYSNLRKEAQSGGIPITVRYLESMLRLAEAHARMHLRDYTDTNDLDVAIDIVLQSFFSSQKYSMANKLKKVFAQYINKTKDQHELLLHVLNTLIREKVRVQRASNPNINNENVIINVFDLRKQAKYHNIHSIDQFLKSDEFEKYFIWDKAQDIIASNRNNIYDS
;
A
#
# COMPACT_ATOMS: atom_id res chain seq x y z
N MET A 1 -49.58 25.52 -52.53
CA MET A 1 -50.52 26.29 -51.67
C MET A 1 -49.99 26.07 -50.25
N ALA A 2 -49.37 27.07 -49.61
CA ALA A 2 -49.98 28.29 -49.05
C ALA A 2 -50.84 27.99 -47.81
N ASN A 3 -50.80 28.72 -46.70
CA ASN A 3 -49.96 29.85 -46.23
C ASN A 3 -50.20 30.03 -44.69
N SER A 4 -49.65 31.09 -44.08
CA SER A 4 -49.74 31.55 -42.67
C SER A 4 -48.63 31.05 -41.72
N GLU A 5 -47.86 31.87 -40.98
CA GLU A 5 -48.10 33.14 -40.22
C GLU A 5 -48.71 32.91 -38.82
N SER A 6 -48.34 33.65 -37.76
CA SER A 6 -47.16 34.51 -37.51
C SER A 6 -46.98 34.79 -35.99
N SER A 7 -45.98 35.61 -35.62
CA SER A 7 -45.56 36.00 -34.25
C SER A 7 -46.61 36.78 -33.41
N PRO A 8 -46.43 36.92 -32.07
CA PRO A 8 -45.60 38.00 -31.49
C PRO A 8 -44.34 37.44 -30.75
N SER A 9 -43.20 38.12 -30.53
CA SER A 9 -42.85 39.54 -30.29
C SER A 9 -43.24 40.07 -28.89
N SER A 10 -42.48 40.92 -28.17
CA SER A 10 -41.04 41.33 -28.19
C SER A 10 -40.72 42.01 -26.82
N GLN A 11 -39.57 42.59 -26.44
CA GLN A 11 -38.30 43.02 -27.07
C GLN A 11 -37.24 43.36 -25.96
N VAL A 12 -36.07 43.92 -26.34
CA VAL A 12 -35.15 44.79 -25.52
C VAL A 12 -34.34 44.12 -24.39
N ARG A 13 -33.00 44.21 -24.27
CA ARG A 13 -31.83 44.76 -25.03
C ARG A 13 -30.55 44.13 -24.39
N ALA A 14 -29.31 44.10 -24.91
CA ALA A 14 -28.63 44.34 -26.20
C ALA A 14 -27.22 43.65 -26.08
N GLN A 15 -26.11 43.88 -26.80
CA GLN A 15 -25.65 44.73 -27.92
C GLN A 15 -24.42 43.99 -28.55
N VAL A 16 -24.18 44.01 -29.88
CA VAL A 16 -23.11 44.76 -30.59
C VAL A 16 -21.70 44.72 -29.94
N ALA A 17 -20.55 44.45 -30.60
CA ALA A 17 -20.13 43.88 -31.91
C ALA A 17 -18.56 43.84 -31.93
N ARG A 18 -17.76 43.29 -32.87
CA ARG A 18 -17.92 42.47 -34.11
C ARG A 18 -16.57 41.82 -34.50
N ASP A 19 -16.59 40.85 -35.42
CA ASP A 19 -15.40 40.27 -36.09
C ASP A 19 -14.92 41.07 -37.32
N SER A 20 -13.64 40.87 -37.71
CA SER A 20 -13.28 40.60 -39.11
C SER A 20 -11.89 39.93 -39.29
N SER A 21 -11.83 38.94 -40.19
CA SER A 21 -10.59 38.40 -40.79
C SER A 21 -10.37 39.01 -42.19
N PRO A 22 -9.20 38.87 -42.82
CA PRO A 22 -9.05 37.77 -43.80
C PRO A 22 -7.63 37.17 -43.88
N GLN A 23 -7.41 36.28 -44.86
CA GLN A 23 -6.15 35.56 -45.10
C GLN A 23 -5.81 35.55 -46.61
N ARG A 24 -4.50 35.51 -46.93
CA ARG A 24 -3.85 35.26 -48.25
C ARG A 24 -3.85 36.41 -49.28
N ASP A 25 -2.65 36.67 -49.81
CA ASP A 25 -2.32 36.29 -51.20
C ASP A 25 -0.82 35.95 -51.32
N SER A 26 -0.31 35.55 -52.49
CA SER A 26 0.95 34.76 -52.59
C SER A 26 1.95 35.14 -53.69
N LEU A 27 3.25 35.00 -53.38
CA LEU A 27 4.42 34.81 -54.28
C LEU A 27 4.71 35.96 -55.28
N SER A 28 5.94 36.49 -55.35
CA SER A 28 7.08 35.74 -55.92
C SER A 28 8.41 36.53 -55.85
N GLN A 29 9.55 35.80 -55.95
CA GLN A 29 10.92 36.24 -56.32
C GLN A 29 11.52 37.47 -55.58
N LEU A 30 12.60 37.33 -54.79
CA LEU A 30 13.98 37.21 -55.31
C LEU A 30 14.98 36.72 -54.23
N ASN A 31 16.05 36.07 -54.69
CA ASN A 31 17.35 35.88 -54.01
C ASN A 31 18.39 36.70 -54.83
N PRO A 32 19.51 37.23 -54.27
CA PRO A 32 20.52 36.40 -53.60
C PRO A 32 21.31 37.03 -52.43
N SER A 33 22.30 36.26 -52.01
CA SER A 33 23.27 36.31 -50.90
C SER A 33 24.21 37.54 -50.76
N ILE A 34 24.95 37.54 -49.63
CA ILE A 34 26.34 38.01 -49.37
C ILE A 34 26.57 39.39 -48.69
N LEU A 35 27.46 39.36 -47.66
CA LEU A 35 28.04 40.44 -46.80
C LEU A 35 27.04 41.22 -45.91
N LEU A 36 27.27 41.57 -44.63
CA LEU A 36 28.47 41.86 -43.78
C LEU A 36 29.01 43.28 -44.03
N SER A 37 29.43 44.00 -42.97
CA SER A 37 29.38 45.48 -42.78
C SER A 37 27.97 45.92 -42.32
N ASP A 38 27.72 46.86 -41.38
CA ASP A 38 28.58 47.64 -40.45
C ASP A 38 27.81 47.97 -39.15
N ILE A 39 28.51 48.05 -38.00
CA ILE A 39 28.32 49.08 -36.94
C ILE A 39 29.69 49.29 -36.27
N GLU A 40 30.30 50.45 -36.51
CA GLU A 40 31.48 50.98 -35.80
C GLU A 40 31.04 52.18 -34.93
N GLU A 41 31.92 52.63 -34.00
CA GLU A 41 31.94 53.97 -33.36
C GLU A 41 30.73 54.36 -32.47
N GLU A 42 30.84 55.06 -31.32
CA GLU A 42 31.95 55.65 -30.53
C GLU A 42 31.81 55.15 -29.05
N GLU A 43 32.64 55.42 -28.02
CA GLU A 43 33.62 56.49 -27.75
C GLU A 43 34.90 55.96 -27.05
N ASN A 44 36.02 56.66 -27.26
CA ASN A 44 37.25 56.59 -26.44
C ASN A 44 37.12 57.60 -25.24
N LEU A 45 38.00 57.78 -24.25
CA LEU A 45 39.46 57.68 -24.10
C LEU A 45 39.85 57.37 -22.64
N ILE A 46 41.11 56.94 -22.41
CA ILE A 46 42.10 57.49 -21.46
C ILE A 46 43.36 56.60 -21.42
N GLU A 47 44.52 57.24 -21.55
CA GLU A 47 45.83 56.65 -21.83
C GLU A 47 46.92 57.24 -20.87
N ASP A 48 48.10 56.67 -20.65
CA ASP A 48 48.70 55.41 -21.15
C ASP A 48 49.20 54.55 -19.94
N ASP A 49 50.44 54.06 -19.69
CA ASP A 49 51.75 54.05 -20.37
C ASP A 49 52.27 52.61 -20.51
N ILE A 50 52.33 52.05 -21.74
CA ILE A 50 53.06 50.79 -22.04
C ILE A 50 54.16 51.01 -23.08
N VAL A 51 55.40 50.61 -22.74
CA VAL A 51 56.56 50.67 -23.64
C VAL A 51 56.69 49.36 -24.42
N GLU A 52 56.77 49.45 -25.75
CA GLU A 52 57.05 48.33 -26.63
C GLU A 52 58.44 47.71 -26.40
N VAL A 53 58.54 46.39 -26.46
CA VAL A 53 59.78 45.66 -26.75
C VAL A 53 59.47 44.66 -27.86
N ALA A 54 60.23 44.72 -28.95
CA ALA A 54 59.96 43.94 -30.15
C ALA A 54 60.39 42.48 -30.03
N ASP A 55 59.61 41.58 -30.63
CA ASP A 55 59.97 40.17 -30.80
C ASP A 55 61.31 40.03 -31.54
N SER A 56 62.20 39.18 -31.02
CA SER A 56 63.45 38.79 -31.68
C SER A 56 63.57 37.26 -31.69
N GLU A 57 63.64 36.69 -32.88
CA GLU A 57 63.69 35.24 -33.09
C GLU A 57 65.12 34.68 -32.87
N GLU A 58 65.51 34.43 -31.62
CA GLU A 58 66.69 33.60 -31.32
C GLU A 58 66.31 32.39 -30.46
N GLY A 59 66.49 31.18 -31.02
CA GLY A 59 66.23 29.92 -30.32
C GLY A 59 67.48 29.41 -29.62
N GLU A 60 67.45 29.37 -28.28
CA GLU A 60 68.56 28.89 -27.46
C GLU A 60 68.85 27.40 -27.68
N ASN A 61 70.09 27.06 -28.05
CA ASN A 61 70.53 25.68 -28.25
C ASN A 61 70.88 25.01 -26.91
N LEU A 62 69.90 24.32 -26.32
CA LEU A 62 69.98 23.58 -25.06
C LEU A 62 70.99 22.39 -25.01
N PHE A 63 72.01 22.37 -25.87
CA PHE A 63 72.96 21.26 -26.03
C PHE A 63 74.44 21.69 -26.17
N ASP A 64 74.79 22.94 -25.81
CA ASP A 64 76.21 23.34 -25.71
C ASP A 64 76.89 22.72 -24.47
N PRO A 65 78.02 21.99 -24.64
CA PRO A 65 78.62 21.19 -23.56
C PRO A 65 79.23 22.04 -22.43
N GLU A 66 79.66 23.27 -22.72
CA GLU A 66 80.30 24.17 -21.74
C GLU A 66 79.32 24.70 -20.67
N ILE A 67 78.00 24.60 -20.89
CA ILE A 67 76.98 24.97 -19.91
C ILE A 67 76.81 23.84 -18.89
N PHE A 68 76.76 22.58 -19.35
CA PHE A 68 76.56 21.40 -18.49
C PHE A 68 77.70 21.18 -17.49
N GLU A 69 78.93 21.63 -17.79
CA GLU A 69 80.08 21.55 -16.87
C GLU A 69 80.12 22.70 -15.82
N ARG A 70 79.24 23.70 -15.91
CA ARG A 70 79.12 24.76 -14.89
C ARG A 70 78.19 24.39 -13.74
N ASP A 71 77.08 23.70 -14.03
CA ASP A 71 76.08 23.33 -13.02
C ASP A 71 76.51 22.16 -12.11
N TYR A 72 77.64 21.52 -12.42
CA TYR A 72 78.21 20.39 -11.66
C TYR A 72 79.50 20.73 -10.89
N GLN A 73 79.80 22.02 -10.68
CA GLN A 73 80.91 22.44 -9.83
C GLN A 73 80.45 22.65 -8.39
N GLU A 74 81.10 21.99 -7.43
CA GLU A 74 80.85 22.16 -5.99
C GLU A 74 81.27 23.57 -5.55
N ASP A 75 80.31 24.47 -5.30
CA ASP A 75 80.56 25.85 -4.84
C ASP A 75 80.59 25.90 -3.29
N PRO A 76 81.76 25.99 -2.62
CA PRO A 76 81.89 25.67 -1.19
C PRO A 76 81.32 26.74 -0.22
N ARG A 77 80.45 27.63 -0.69
CA ARG A 77 79.77 28.67 0.11
C ARG A 77 78.35 28.32 0.54
N LEU A 78 77.78 27.23 0.02
CA LEU A 78 76.39 26.84 0.32
C LEU A 78 76.26 25.85 1.50
N ASP A 79 77.37 25.28 1.98
CA ASP A 79 77.41 24.28 3.06
C ASP A 79 77.87 24.83 4.43
N GLU A 80 78.05 26.14 4.59
CA GLU A 80 78.23 26.76 5.92
C GLU A 80 76.86 27.09 6.55
N TYR A 81 76.43 26.28 7.52
CA TYR A 81 75.22 26.52 8.31
C TYR A 81 75.37 27.74 9.22
N ASP A 82 74.58 28.79 8.98
CA ASP A 82 74.52 30.01 9.78
C ASP A 82 73.77 29.73 11.12
N PRO A 83 74.45 29.77 12.29
CA PRO A 83 73.91 29.20 13.53
C PRO A 83 72.80 30.02 14.20
N ASP A 84 72.65 31.30 13.83
CA ASP A 84 71.70 32.23 14.46
C ASP A 84 70.26 32.14 13.91
N PHE A 85 69.99 31.24 12.95
CA PHE A 85 68.65 31.04 12.37
C PHE A 85 67.70 30.13 13.18
N LEU A 86 68.09 29.70 14.39
CA LEU A 86 67.26 28.90 15.30
C LEU A 86 66.31 29.74 16.18
N ASN A 87 65.23 30.26 15.57
CA ASN A 87 64.07 30.78 16.31
C ASN A 87 63.10 29.64 16.66
N ASP A 88 63.15 29.14 17.89
CA ASP A 88 62.59 27.86 18.32
C ASP A 88 61.07 27.85 18.65
N GLU A 89 60.29 28.74 18.00
CA GLU A 89 58.85 28.95 18.30
C GLU A 89 57.87 28.63 17.13
N SER A 90 58.31 27.91 16.09
CA SER A 90 57.43 27.52 14.97
C SER A 90 57.45 26.03 14.60
N GLN A 91 57.99 25.16 15.46
CA GLN A 91 57.76 23.71 15.33
C GLN A 91 56.28 23.39 15.64
N VAL A 92 55.50 23.10 14.59
CA VAL A 92 54.29 22.28 14.76
C VAL A 92 54.74 20.91 15.24
N SER A 93 54.53 20.63 16.53
CA SER A 93 54.91 19.36 17.14
C SER A 93 54.06 18.22 16.55
N LEU A 94 54.55 17.61 15.47
CA LEU A 94 54.01 16.36 14.93
C LEU A 94 53.80 15.38 16.08
N SER A 95 52.58 14.86 16.20
CA SER A 95 52.20 14.09 17.38
C SER A 95 53.09 12.86 17.55
N PRO A 96 53.30 12.38 18.79
CA PRO A 96 54.08 11.16 19.04
C PRO A 96 53.53 9.91 18.31
N THR A 97 52.27 9.95 17.84
CA THR A 97 51.70 8.94 16.94
C THR A 97 52.20 9.09 15.51
N ILE A 98 52.03 10.26 14.87
CA ILE A 98 52.40 10.50 13.46
C ILE A 98 53.90 10.26 13.25
N ARG A 99 54.74 10.72 14.18
CA ARG A 99 56.21 10.54 14.10
C ARG A 99 56.60 9.05 14.11
N ARG A 100 55.88 8.23 14.90
CA ARG A 100 56.09 6.79 15.05
C ARG A 100 55.50 5.97 13.90
N GLU A 101 54.41 6.44 13.29
CA GLU A 101 53.89 5.88 12.04
C GLU A 101 54.84 6.14 10.86
N ALA A 102 55.47 7.32 10.78
CA ALA A 102 56.48 7.61 9.76
C ALA A 102 57.72 6.72 9.89
N GLU A 103 58.23 6.49 11.11
CA GLU A 103 59.30 5.52 11.39
C GLU A 103 58.91 4.10 10.97
N LEU A 104 57.70 3.65 11.34
CA LEU A 104 57.17 2.34 10.96
C LEU A 104 56.95 2.21 9.44
N TYR A 105 56.63 3.29 8.75
CA TYR A 105 56.49 3.31 7.29
C TYR A 105 57.84 3.13 6.60
N MET A 106 58.87 3.90 6.97
CA MET A 106 60.22 3.72 6.41
C MET A 106 60.79 2.32 6.71
N GLN A 107 60.60 1.82 7.93
CA GLN A 107 61.05 0.48 8.33
C GLN A 107 60.27 -0.68 7.66
N ARG A 108 59.11 -0.40 7.03
CA ARG A 108 58.41 -1.34 6.13
C ARG A 108 58.97 -1.27 4.71
N MET A 109 59.29 -0.07 4.20
CA MET A 109 59.93 0.12 2.90
C MET A 109 61.31 -0.56 2.83
N GLU A 110 62.13 -0.46 3.90
CA GLU A 110 63.40 -1.18 4.03
C GLU A 110 63.28 -2.72 3.97
N ARG A 111 62.07 -3.27 4.19
CA ARG A 111 61.79 -4.71 4.12
C ARG A 111 61.22 -5.16 2.77
N GLY A 112 61.08 -4.27 1.80
CA GLY A 112 60.65 -4.60 0.43
C GLY A 112 59.24 -5.19 0.37
N MET A 113 58.30 -4.63 1.11
CA MET A 113 56.95 -5.16 1.29
C MET A 113 55.89 -4.25 0.63
N ASP A 114 55.14 -4.76 -0.35
CA ASP A 114 54.27 -3.97 -1.22
C ASP A 114 53.13 -3.24 -0.45
N PRO A 115 52.98 -1.91 -0.61
CA PRO A 115 52.11 -1.09 0.23
C PRO A 115 50.60 -1.31 0.02
N ASP A 116 50.19 -1.88 -1.13
CA ASP A 116 48.78 -2.11 -1.47
C ASP A 116 48.16 -3.33 -0.73
N THR A 117 48.95 -4.09 0.03
CA THR A 117 48.58 -5.44 0.47
C THR A 117 47.94 -5.52 1.86
N ASP A 118 48.02 -4.47 2.70
CA ASP A 118 47.70 -4.59 4.14
C ASP A 118 46.71 -3.54 4.70
N GLN A 119 45.85 -3.99 5.61
CA GLN A 119 44.69 -3.26 6.15
C GLN A 119 45.06 -2.37 7.35
N SER A 120 46.26 -1.77 7.31
CA SER A 120 46.89 -1.09 8.45
C SER A 120 47.35 0.35 8.18
N ILE A 121 46.70 1.04 7.23
CA ILE A 121 46.73 2.52 7.15
C ILE A 121 45.69 3.06 8.13
N GLY A 122 46.10 3.95 9.04
CA GLY A 122 45.28 4.46 10.15
C GLY A 122 43.86 4.87 9.74
N TYR A 123 42.86 4.14 10.22
CA TYR A 123 41.45 4.50 10.05
C TYR A 123 41.10 5.60 11.05
N MET A 124 40.62 6.74 10.56
CA MET A 124 40.13 7.77 11.46
C MET A 124 38.96 7.24 12.30
N ASN A 125 39.05 7.48 13.61
CA ASN A 125 38.06 7.11 14.59
C ASN A 125 36.76 7.87 14.35
N LEU A 126 35.67 7.38 14.96
CA LEU A 126 34.34 7.97 14.80
C LEU A 126 34.30 9.43 15.30
N GLU A 127 35.16 9.77 16.27
CA GLU A 127 35.37 11.13 16.78
C GLU A 127 36.15 12.02 15.79
N GLU A 128 37.25 11.51 15.21
CA GLU A 128 38.10 12.23 14.23
C GLU A 128 37.38 12.50 12.90
N ILE A 129 36.40 11.67 12.53
CA ILE A 129 35.49 11.91 11.39
C ILE A 129 34.46 13.00 11.68
N SER A 130 34.11 13.24 12.97
CA SER A 130 33.16 14.28 13.40
C SER A 130 33.75 15.70 13.29
N GLU A 131 35.06 15.83 13.44
CA GLU A 131 35.78 17.08 13.25
C GLU A 131 35.84 17.42 11.76
N ILE A 132 34.87 18.18 11.24
CA ILE A 132 34.86 18.63 9.85
C ILE A 132 35.99 19.66 9.65
N LYS A 133 37.10 19.26 9.00
CA LYS A 133 38.29 20.12 8.77
C LYS A 133 38.31 20.78 7.38
N ALA A 134 37.19 20.74 6.66
CA ALA A 134 37.01 21.30 5.31
C ALA A 134 35.84 22.31 5.28
N LEU A 135 35.79 23.12 4.20
CA LEU A 135 34.78 24.17 4.03
C LEU A 135 33.35 23.62 3.82
N SER A 136 33.21 22.39 3.35
CA SER A 136 31.93 21.70 3.18
C SER A 136 31.99 20.21 3.49
N VAL A 137 30.86 19.63 3.89
CA VAL A 137 30.73 18.18 4.14
C VAL A 137 30.96 17.36 2.86
N ILE A 138 30.62 17.89 1.68
CA ILE A 138 30.86 17.23 0.38
C ILE A 138 32.36 17.10 0.11
N GLU A 139 33.15 18.15 0.36
CA GLU A 139 34.61 18.10 0.24
C GLU A 139 35.24 17.23 1.33
N TRP A 140 34.73 17.30 2.57
CA TRP A 140 35.18 16.44 3.68
C TRP A 140 35.06 14.95 3.33
N ILE A 141 33.91 14.53 2.79
CA ILE A 141 33.65 13.14 2.37
C ILE A 141 34.55 12.71 1.20
N ARG A 142 34.94 13.63 0.32
CA ARG A 142 35.83 13.34 -0.82
C ARG A 142 37.27 13.06 -0.42
N ILE A 143 37.71 13.45 0.79
CA ILE A 143 39.05 13.14 1.29
C ILE A 143 39.20 11.61 1.44
N PRO A 144 40.23 10.98 0.84
CA PRO A 144 40.33 9.52 0.76
C PRO A 144 40.57 8.83 2.12
N VAL A 145 40.93 9.57 3.17
CA VAL A 145 41.00 9.06 4.55
C VAL A 145 39.58 9.00 5.17
N VAL A 146 38.81 10.09 5.06
CA VAL A 146 37.41 10.17 5.53
C VAL A 146 36.56 9.12 4.83
N ARG A 147 36.66 9.02 3.50
CA ARG A 147 35.96 8.00 2.69
C ARG A 147 36.23 6.57 3.16
N ARG A 148 37.50 6.22 3.42
CA ARG A 148 37.88 4.89 3.94
C ARG A 148 37.37 4.66 5.36
N GLY A 149 37.44 5.67 6.22
CA GLY A 149 36.88 5.61 7.58
C GLY A 149 35.38 5.31 7.57
N ILE A 150 34.61 6.05 6.76
CA ILE A 150 33.15 5.85 6.61
C ILE A 150 32.83 4.47 6.04
N TYR A 151 33.54 4.05 4.98
CA TYR A 151 33.42 2.72 4.38
C TYR A 151 33.62 1.59 5.43
N HIS A 152 34.70 1.64 6.22
CA HIS A 152 34.97 0.63 7.25
C HIS A 152 33.96 0.70 8.40
N GLN A 153 33.54 1.89 8.81
CA GLN A 153 32.52 2.04 9.86
C GLN A 153 31.15 1.50 9.44
N PHE A 154 30.74 1.67 8.18
CA PHE A 154 29.50 1.11 7.65
C PHE A 154 29.59 -0.42 7.48
N GLY A 155 30.71 -0.93 6.94
CA GLY A 155 30.97 -2.36 6.85
C GLY A 155 30.96 -3.07 8.21
N ASN A 156 31.47 -2.43 9.27
CA ASN A 156 31.37 -2.93 10.64
C ASN A 156 29.92 -2.91 11.16
N PHE A 157 29.16 -1.83 10.91
CA PHE A 157 27.74 -1.74 11.33
C PHE A 157 26.89 -2.89 10.77
N LEU A 158 27.06 -3.22 9.48
CA LEU A 158 26.37 -4.34 8.83
C LEU A 158 26.71 -5.71 9.46
N LYS A 159 27.88 -5.86 10.08
CA LYS A 159 28.34 -7.11 10.72
C LYS A 159 28.00 -7.20 12.21
N THR A 160 27.84 -6.08 12.91
CA THR A 160 27.71 -6.07 14.39
C THR A 160 26.33 -5.66 14.90
N TYR A 161 25.42 -5.15 14.05
CA TYR A 161 24.10 -4.72 14.53
C TYR A 161 23.18 -5.90 14.87
N VAL A 162 22.67 -5.90 16.10
CA VAL A 162 21.81 -6.91 16.69
C VAL A 162 20.62 -6.23 17.35
N GLU A 163 19.43 -6.78 17.12
CA GLU A 163 18.17 -6.41 17.78
C GLU A 163 17.51 -7.70 18.28
N ASP A 164 16.92 -7.67 19.48
CA ASP A 164 16.35 -8.85 20.17
C ASP A 164 17.23 -10.11 20.14
N GLY A 165 18.56 -9.93 20.19
CA GLY A 165 19.54 -11.02 20.20
C GLY A 165 19.80 -11.69 18.84
N LYS A 166 19.19 -11.22 17.75
CA LYS A 166 19.43 -11.71 16.38
C LYS A 166 20.21 -10.69 15.55
N LEU A 167 21.17 -11.13 14.74
CA LEU A 167 21.71 -10.29 13.66
C LEU A 167 20.63 -10.05 12.62
N ILE A 168 20.27 -8.79 12.39
CA ILE A 168 19.31 -8.43 11.33
C ILE A 168 19.98 -8.52 9.96
N TYR A 169 21.10 -7.82 9.79
CA TYR A 169 21.67 -7.60 8.46
C TYR A 169 22.39 -8.84 7.92
N GLY A 170 22.96 -9.70 8.78
CA GLY A 170 23.59 -10.97 8.39
C GLY A 170 22.76 -11.77 7.36
N PRO A 171 21.53 -12.19 7.70
CA PRO A 171 20.62 -12.85 6.75
C PRO A 171 19.94 -11.87 5.78
N ARG A 172 19.53 -10.65 6.20
CA ARG A 172 18.82 -9.72 5.29
C ARG A 172 19.66 -9.23 4.11
N ILE A 173 20.99 -9.28 4.21
CA ILE A 173 21.93 -9.01 3.11
C ILE A 173 21.72 -9.98 1.93
N GLU A 174 21.22 -11.20 2.15
CA GLU A 174 20.87 -12.13 1.08
C GLU A 174 19.57 -11.76 0.38
N GLU A 175 18.56 -11.26 1.11
CA GLU A 175 17.24 -10.94 0.56
C GLU A 175 17.19 -9.55 -0.10
N LEU A 176 17.67 -8.49 0.57
CA LEU A 176 17.62 -7.10 0.09
C LEU A 176 18.46 -6.15 0.97
N THR A 177 19.30 -5.31 0.36
CA THR A 177 20.05 -4.22 1.02
C THR A 177 19.19 -3.02 1.42
N ARG A 178 18.14 -3.27 2.23
CA ARG A 178 17.33 -2.24 2.89
C ARG A 178 17.89 -1.92 4.28
N VAL A 179 18.23 -0.66 4.51
CA VAL A 179 18.75 -0.16 5.80
C VAL A 179 17.77 0.83 6.40
N HIS A 180 17.22 0.51 7.58
CA HIS A 180 16.41 1.45 8.35
C HIS A 180 17.28 2.55 8.94
N PHE A 181 16.91 3.80 8.67
CA PHE A 181 17.63 4.99 9.12
C PHE A 181 17.64 5.13 10.65
N SER A 182 16.61 4.61 11.34
CA SER A 182 16.55 4.47 12.79
C SER A 182 17.75 3.73 13.37
N HIS A 183 18.08 2.56 12.83
CA HIS A 183 19.15 1.67 13.32
C HIS A 183 20.52 2.33 13.12
N LEU A 184 20.70 2.97 11.96
CA LEU A 184 21.90 3.74 11.63
C LEU A 184 22.05 4.97 12.54
N LYS A 185 20.96 5.71 12.82
CA LYS A 185 20.95 6.87 13.72
C LYS A 185 21.22 6.49 15.18
N GLN A 186 20.73 5.35 15.65
CA GLN A 186 21.00 4.82 17.00
C GLN A 186 22.47 4.43 17.19
N ASN A 187 23.07 3.74 16.21
CA ASN A 187 24.43 3.22 16.33
C ASN A 187 25.50 4.26 15.93
N LYS A 188 25.24 5.05 14.86
CA LYS A 188 26.21 5.95 14.21
C LYS A 188 25.54 7.25 13.73
N SER A 189 25.18 8.10 14.67
CA SER A 189 24.57 9.43 14.46
C SER A 189 25.30 10.31 13.43
N ILE A 190 26.63 10.28 13.37
CA ILE A 190 27.43 11.07 12.40
C ILE A 190 27.17 10.63 10.95
N LEU A 191 27.10 9.31 10.71
CA LEU A 191 26.79 8.79 9.38
C LEU A 191 25.36 9.13 8.96
N ALA A 192 24.43 9.25 9.90
CA ALA A 192 23.08 9.73 9.64
C ALA A 192 23.08 11.22 9.25
N LEU A 193 23.85 12.06 9.94
CA LEU A 193 23.97 13.50 9.66
C LEU A 193 24.60 13.77 8.28
N PHE A 194 25.72 13.12 7.97
CA PHE A 194 26.38 13.26 6.66
C PHE A 194 25.49 12.77 5.51
N LEU A 195 24.65 11.75 5.75
CA LEU A 195 23.67 11.26 4.79
C LEU A 195 22.50 12.23 4.53
N GLU A 196 22.16 13.08 5.49
CA GLU A 196 21.15 14.14 5.30
C GLU A 196 21.68 15.28 4.41
N GLU A 197 22.95 15.66 4.58
CA GLU A 197 23.54 16.79 3.86
C GLU A 197 24.16 16.43 2.50
N ALA A 198 24.83 15.27 2.39
CA ALA A 198 25.59 14.86 1.22
C ALA A 198 25.24 13.42 0.76
N PRO A 199 23.96 13.11 0.48
CA PRO A 199 23.49 11.74 0.24
C PRO A 199 24.15 11.05 -0.94
N GLU A 200 24.51 11.78 -2.00
CA GLU A 200 25.02 11.17 -3.24
C GLU A 200 26.36 10.47 -3.06
N GLU A 201 27.33 11.13 -2.43
CA GLU A 201 28.67 10.55 -2.19
C GLU A 201 28.60 9.48 -1.08
N MET A 202 27.71 9.65 -0.09
CA MET A 202 27.46 8.64 0.96
C MET A 202 26.87 7.34 0.41
N LEU A 203 25.91 7.42 -0.51
CA LEU A 203 25.32 6.23 -1.12
C LEU A 203 26.35 5.45 -1.95
N LYS A 204 27.20 6.12 -2.74
CA LYS A 204 28.31 5.46 -3.48
C LYS A 204 29.23 4.69 -2.53
N ILE A 205 29.54 5.25 -1.36
CA ILE A 205 30.40 4.63 -0.35
C ILE A 205 29.71 3.46 0.37
N PHE A 206 28.40 3.57 0.64
CA PHE A 206 27.60 2.48 1.22
C PHE A 206 27.40 1.32 0.23
N ASP A 207 27.25 1.60 -1.06
CA ASP A 207 27.17 0.59 -2.13
C ASP A 207 28.47 -0.23 -2.23
N GLU A 208 29.63 0.44 -2.22
CA GLU A 208 30.97 -0.19 -2.17
C GLU A 208 31.16 -1.05 -0.91
N ALA A 209 30.75 -0.53 0.26
CA ALA A 209 30.86 -1.23 1.53
C ALA A 209 29.93 -2.45 1.61
N ALA A 210 28.69 -2.32 1.15
CA ALA A 210 27.75 -3.43 1.07
C ALA A 210 28.25 -4.53 0.13
N TYR A 211 28.71 -4.17 -1.08
CA TYR A 211 29.28 -5.11 -2.05
C TYR A 211 30.39 -5.98 -1.44
N ASN A 212 31.35 -5.36 -0.74
CA ASN A 212 32.47 -6.09 -0.14
C ASN A 212 32.06 -6.95 1.06
N VAL A 213 31.02 -6.58 1.83
CA VAL A 213 30.44 -7.47 2.86
C VAL A 213 29.75 -8.68 2.20
N CYS A 214 28.97 -8.47 1.13
CA CYS A 214 28.31 -9.56 0.38
C CYS A 214 29.33 -10.56 -0.18
N VAL A 215 30.41 -10.08 -0.80
CA VAL A 215 31.48 -10.92 -1.37
C VAL A 215 32.27 -11.67 -0.30
N GLN A 216 32.44 -11.09 0.90
CA GLN A 216 33.07 -11.79 2.04
C GLN A 216 32.18 -12.91 2.61
N ASN A 217 30.87 -12.71 2.67
CA ASN A 217 29.93 -13.74 3.12
C ASN A 217 29.75 -14.84 2.04
N HIS A 218 29.72 -14.47 0.76
CA HIS A 218 29.42 -15.36 -0.35
C HIS A 218 30.40 -15.21 -1.52
N SER A 219 31.43 -16.05 -1.57
CA SER A 219 32.45 -16.06 -2.63
C SER A 219 31.88 -16.23 -4.05
N GLY A 220 30.78 -16.97 -4.20
CA GLY A 220 30.08 -17.15 -5.47
C GLY A 220 29.36 -15.90 -5.99
N TYR A 221 29.05 -14.91 -5.13
CA TYR A 221 28.26 -13.73 -5.49
C TYR A 221 28.95 -12.86 -6.56
N LYS A 222 30.29 -12.90 -6.62
CA LYS A 222 31.15 -12.20 -7.59
C LYS A 222 30.83 -12.53 -9.06
N HIS A 223 30.09 -13.61 -9.32
CA HIS A 223 29.63 -13.98 -10.66
C HIS A 223 28.17 -13.59 -10.97
N LEU A 224 27.34 -13.28 -9.97
CA LEU A 224 25.94 -12.91 -10.15
C LEU A 224 25.73 -11.38 -10.11
N GLY A 225 26.26 -10.71 -9.08
CA GLY A 225 26.07 -9.26 -8.88
C GLY A 225 27.28 -8.46 -9.34
N LYS A 226 27.09 -7.53 -10.27
CA LYS A 226 28.11 -6.52 -10.64
C LYS A 226 28.06 -5.26 -9.77
N GLU A 227 26.89 -4.91 -9.26
CA GLU A 227 26.62 -3.73 -8.44
C GLU A 227 25.56 -4.08 -7.39
N ILE A 228 25.60 -3.42 -6.23
CA ILE A 228 24.58 -3.49 -5.17
C ILE A 228 24.23 -2.05 -4.79
N ARG A 229 22.95 -1.77 -4.50
CA ARG A 229 22.47 -0.44 -4.09
C ARG A 229 21.86 -0.47 -2.69
N VAL A 230 22.27 0.45 -1.82
CA VAL A 230 21.78 0.55 -0.44
C VAL A 230 20.52 1.42 -0.38
N ARG A 231 19.39 0.76 -0.12
CA ARG A 231 18.05 1.34 -0.11
C ARG A 231 17.72 1.82 1.31
N ILE A 232 17.61 3.13 1.52
CA ILE A 232 17.29 3.70 2.84
C ILE A 232 15.79 3.55 3.11
N THR A 233 15.44 3.22 4.34
CA THR A 233 14.04 3.13 4.83
C THR A 233 13.88 3.94 6.10
N ASP A 234 12.66 4.38 6.39
CA ASP A 234 12.29 5.12 7.61
C ASP A 234 13.10 6.39 7.91
N PHE A 235 13.39 7.16 6.86
CA PHE A 235 13.97 8.49 7.01
C PHE A 235 13.04 9.42 7.82
N HIS A 236 13.62 10.21 8.73
CA HIS A 236 12.88 10.95 9.75
C HIS A 236 12.21 12.23 9.22
N SER A 237 12.88 12.96 8.33
CA SER A 237 12.45 14.28 7.86
C SER A 237 11.39 14.16 6.75
N PHE A 238 10.14 13.92 7.17
CA PHE A 238 8.95 13.89 6.32
C PHE A 238 8.62 15.29 5.77
N CYS A 239 8.41 15.40 4.47
CA CYS A 239 8.10 16.65 3.76
C CYS A 239 6.89 16.48 2.83
N ASN A 240 5.93 17.41 2.90
CA ASN A 240 4.86 17.45 1.89
C ASN A 240 5.43 17.96 0.55
N ILE A 241 4.84 17.48 -0.56
CA ILE A 241 5.19 17.86 -1.94
C ILE A 241 5.16 19.40 -2.14
N ARG A 242 4.24 20.08 -1.44
CA ARG A 242 4.04 21.54 -1.42
C ARG A 242 5.07 22.34 -0.63
N ASP A 243 5.79 21.71 0.28
CA ASP A 243 6.72 22.38 1.21
C ASP A 243 8.17 22.28 0.75
N LEU A 244 8.47 21.50 -0.30
CA LEU A 244 9.75 21.49 -1.00
C LEU A 244 10.14 22.89 -1.52
N ARG A 245 11.28 23.40 -1.06
CA ARG A 245 11.87 24.71 -1.42
C ARG A 245 13.35 24.55 -1.77
N GLN A 246 14.02 25.66 -2.10
CA GLN A 246 15.46 25.71 -2.39
C GLN A 246 16.35 25.15 -1.27
N THR A 247 15.89 25.24 -0.02
CA THR A 247 16.53 24.66 1.19
C THR A 247 16.73 23.15 1.13
N ASN A 248 15.99 22.45 0.28
CA ASN A 248 15.99 20.99 0.19
C ASN A 248 16.77 20.50 -1.04
N LEU A 249 17.36 21.39 -1.84
CA LEU A 249 18.11 21.02 -3.04
C LEU A 249 19.33 20.16 -2.68
N ASN A 250 19.52 19.09 -3.45
CA ASN A 250 20.59 18.07 -3.32
C ASN A 250 20.63 17.33 -1.96
N ARG A 251 19.67 17.58 -1.07
CA ARG A 251 19.49 16.86 0.20
C ARG A 251 18.53 15.67 0.06
N LEU A 252 18.60 14.75 1.01
CA LEU A 252 17.68 13.62 1.09
C LEU A 252 16.31 14.07 1.64
N VAL A 253 15.22 13.68 0.99
CA VAL A 253 13.84 13.99 1.42
C VAL A 253 12.97 12.74 1.45
N ARG A 254 12.06 12.63 2.43
CA ARG A 254 10.95 11.66 2.44
C ARG A 254 9.66 12.37 2.06
N VAL A 255 8.96 11.88 1.04
CA VAL A 255 7.77 12.51 0.46
C VAL A 255 6.71 11.46 0.17
N SER A 256 5.52 11.61 0.73
CA SER A 256 4.37 10.73 0.45
C SER A 256 3.45 11.31 -0.63
N GLY A 257 2.83 10.44 -1.43
CA GLY A 257 1.75 10.83 -2.34
C GLY A 257 1.12 9.68 -3.10
N VAL A 258 0.13 10.00 -3.92
CA VAL A 258 -0.56 9.08 -4.83
C VAL A 258 0.11 9.15 -6.20
N ILE A 259 0.37 8.01 -6.84
CA ILE A 259 0.86 8.00 -8.23
C ILE A 259 -0.29 8.32 -9.18
N THR A 260 -0.12 9.35 -10.02
CA THR A 260 -1.12 9.73 -11.02
C THR A 260 -0.83 9.16 -12.40
N ARG A 261 0.44 9.06 -12.79
CA ARG A 261 0.90 8.53 -14.08
C ARG A 261 2.27 7.86 -13.91
N ARG A 262 2.58 6.94 -14.81
CA ARG A 262 3.93 6.38 -15.03
C ARG A 262 4.19 6.26 -16.52
N THR A 263 5.44 6.40 -16.94
CA THR A 263 5.87 6.05 -18.29
C THR A 263 6.02 4.54 -18.44
N GLY A 264 6.16 4.07 -19.68
CA GLY A 264 6.84 2.80 -19.92
C GLY A 264 8.29 2.84 -19.43
N VAL A 265 8.93 1.68 -19.42
CA VAL A 265 10.37 1.54 -19.15
C VAL A 265 11.15 1.92 -20.41
N PHE A 266 12.18 2.75 -20.26
CA PHE A 266 13.08 3.14 -21.34
C PHE A 266 14.53 2.82 -20.95
N PRO A 267 15.36 2.29 -21.87
CA PRO A 267 16.78 2.10 -21.61
C PRO A 267 17.53 3.43 -21.70
N GLN A 268 18.08 3.90 -20.58
CA GLN A 268 19.01 5.03 -20.52
C GLN A 268 20.45 4.54 -20.72
N LEU A 269 21.32 5.39 -21.27
CA LEU A 269 22.75 5.14 -21.33
C LEU A 269 23.41 5.37 -19.95
N LYS A 270 24.20 4.40 -19.46
CA LYS A 270 25.00 4.54 -18.22
C LYS A 270 26.48 4.71 -18.52
N TYR A 271 27.08 3.74 -19.21
CA TYR A 271 28.46 3.82 -19.69
C TYR A 271 28.44 3.88 -21.21
N VAL A 272 28.86 5.01 -21.76
CA VAL A 272 28.87 5.28 -23.18
C VAL A 272 30.25 4.97 -23.77
N LYS A 273 30.26 4.22 -24.87
CA LYS A 273 31.42 4.14 -25.76
C LYS A 273 31.04 4.63 -27.15
N TYR A 274 31.97 5.31 -27.80
CA TYR A 274 31.82 5.82 -29.15
C TYR A 274 32.88 5.22 -30.07
N ASN A 275 32.52 4.92 -31.31
CA ASN A 275 33.46 4.62 -32.38
C ASN A 275 33.71 5.91 -33.17
N CYS A 276 34.98 6.29 -33.37
CA CYS A 276 35.31 7.44 -34.22
C CYS A 276 35.20 7.07 -35.71
N GLY A 277 34.29 7.72 -36.43
CA GLY A 277 34.01 7.40 -37.85
C GLY A 277 35.17 7.63 -38.83
N LYS A 278 36.30 8.21 -38.41
CA LYS A 278 37.49 8.42 -39.26
C LYS A 278 38.63 7.40 -39.05
N CYS A 279 38.70 6.74 -37.89
CA CYS A 279 39.80 5.81 -37.58
C CYS A 279 39.34 4.46 -37.00
N GLY A 280 38.03 4.26 -36.79
CA GLY A 280 37.49 3.05 -36.16
C GLY A 280 37.81 2.91 -34.66
N GLY A 281 38.60 3.83 -34.08
CA GLY A 281 39.02 3.78 -32.69
C GLY A 281 37.83 3.89 -31.72
N LEU A 282 37.82 2.98 -30.74
CA LEU A 282 36.95 3.02 -29.57
C LEU A 282 37.36 4.16 -28.64
N LEU A 283 36.38 4.93 -28.17
CA LEU A 283 36.53 6.00 -27.20
C LEU A 283 35.61 5.75 -26.01
N GLY A 284 36.10 6.05 -24.81
CA GLY A 284 35.41 5.79 -23.54
C GLY A 284 35.94 4.54 -22.81
N PRO A 285 35.30 4.11 -21.72
CA PRO A 285 33.95 4.48 -21.30
C PRO A 285 33.84 5.91 -20.72
N TYR A 286 32.72 6.57 -21.03
CA TYR A 286 32.28 7.80 -20.38
C TYR A 286 31.02 7.51 -19.55
N THR A 287 30.96 7.97 -18.30
CA THR A 287 29.74 7.91 -17.47
C THR A 287 28.78 8.99 -17.89
N GLN A 288 27.56 8.64 -18.31
CA GLN A 288 26.54 9.64 -18.66
C GLN A 288 25.61 9.92 -17.47
N ASP A 289 25.67 11.14 -16.95
CA ASP A 289 24.73 11.64 -15.95
C ASP A 289 23.39 12.05 -16.58
N ILE A 290 22.33 12.02 -15.77
CA ILE A 290 20.94 12.32 -16.17
C ILE A 290 20.78 13.74 -16.74
N GLN A 291 21.64 14.67 -16.34
CA GLN A 291 21.55 16.10 -16.66
C GLN A 291 22.37 16.54 -17.88
N THR A 292 23.41 15.78 -18.28
CA THR A 292 24.41 16.26 -19.26
C THR A 292 24.74 15.23 -20.32
N GLU A 293 24.45 15.57 -21.58
CA GLU A 293 24.98 14.83 -22.75
C GLU A 293 26.48 15.11 -22.90
N ILE A 294 27.33 14.11 -22.62
CA ILE A 294 28.77 14.21 -22.88
C ILE A 294 29.02 14.23 -24.39
N LYS A 295 29.38 15.41 -24.91
CA LYS A 295 29.74 15.62 -26.32
C LYS A 295 31.26 15.65 -26.44
N LEU A 296 31.81 14.65 -27.13
CA LEU A 296 33.25 14.54 -27.35
C LEU A 296 33.70 15.56 -28.39
N ASN A 297 34.76 16.31 -28.07
CA ASN A 297 35.29 17.36 -28.95
C ASN A 297 36.39 16.85 -29.90
N TYR A 298 37.11 15.78 -29.54
CA TYR A 298 38.22 15.23 -30.31
C TYR A 298 38.39 13.73 -30.06
N CYS A 299 38.95 13.01 -31.05
CA CYS A 299 39.33 11.61 -30.91
C CYS A 299 40.76 11.49 -30.35
N LEU A 300 40.97 10.69 -29.29
CA LEU A 300 42.31 10.43 -28.75
C LEU A 300 43.27 9.78 -29.76
N HIS A 301 42.77 8.94 -30.68
CA HIS A 301 43.60 8.18 -31.64
C HIS A 301 44.01 8.97 -32.89
N CYS A 302 43.30 10.04 -33.25
CA CYS A 302 43.53 10.74 -34.52
C CYS A 302 43.29 12.26 -34.47
N GLN A 303 43.07 12.82 -33.27
CA GLN A 303 42.77 14.22 -32.96
C GLN A 303 41.53 14.82 -33.68
N SER A 304 40.89 14.07 -34.57
CA SER A 304 39.83 14.60 -35.42
C SER A 304 38.54 14.89 -34.66
N LYS A 305 37.89 16.01 -35.00
CA LYS A 305 36.52 16.38 -34.62
C LYS A 305 35.47 15.62 -35.47
N GLY A 306 35.73 14.35 -35.77
CA GLY A 306 34.88 13.52 -36.63
C GLY A 306 33.56 13.10 -35.95
N PRO A 307 32.56 12.64 -36.72
CA PRO A 307 31.33 12.12 -36.12
C PRO A 307 31.64 10.89 -35.23
N PHE A 308 31.16 10.96 -34.00
CA PHE A 308 31.27 9.89 -33.00
C PHE A 308 29.99 9.08 -33.00
N ILE A 309 30.07 7.82 -33.41
CA ILE A 309 28.92 6.90 -33.52
C ILE A 309 28.83 6.10 -32.23
N LEU A 310 27.64 5.99 -31.64
CA LEU A 310 27.39 5.19 -30.44
C LEU A 310 27.69 3.71 -30.71
N ASN A 311 28.51 3.06 -29.87
CA ASN A 311 28.79 1.62 -29.99
C ASN A 311 27.83 0.81 -29.10
N THR A 312 26.70 0.40 -29.68
CA THR A 312 25.63 -0.36 -29.02
C THR A 312 26.05 -1.69 -28.40
N GLU A 313 27.16 -2.29 -28.82
CA GLU A 313 27.65 -3.58 -28.30
C GLU A 313 28.42 -3.43 -26.98
N GLN A 314 29.09 -2.28 -26.78
CA GLN A 314 29.95 -2.03 -25.62
C GLN A 314 29.44 -0.93 -24.69
N THR A 315 28.35 -0.25 -25.06
CA THR A 315 27.61 0.64 -24.17
C THR A 315 26.82 -0.16 -23.14
N LEU A 316 26.91 0.20 -21.86
CA LEU A 316 26.04 -0.36 -20.84
C LEU A 316 24.83 0.55 -20.63
N TYR A 317 23.65 -0.03 -20.80
CA TYR A 317 22.37 0.60 -20.54
C TYR A 317 21.95 0.38 -19.08
N SER A 318 21.12 1.27 -18.56
CA SER A 318 20.38 1.13 -17.30
C SER A 318 18.92 1.44 -17.57
N ASP A 319 18.01 0.63 -17.04
CA ASP A 319 16.59 0.94 -17.15
C ASP A 319 16.25 2.24 -16.40
N TYR A 320 15.34 3.02 -16.99
CA TYR A 320 14.82 4.29 -16.51
C TYR A 320 13.28 4.32 -16.63
N GLN A 321 12.59 4.82 -15.60
CA GLN A 321 11.15 5.06 -15.61
C GLN A 321 10.83 6.37 -14.90
N LYS A 322 9.81 7.10 -15.38
CA LYS A 322 9.37 8.37 -14.80
C LYS A 322 7.94 8.25 -14.28
N ILE A 323 7.69 8.69 -13.05
CA ILE A 323 6.36 8.68 -12.42
C ILE A 323 5.97 10.10 -11.96
N THR A 324 4.66 10.38 -11.87
CA THR A 324 4.15 11.66 -11.36
C THR A 324 3.42 11.46 -10.03
N LEU A 325 4.02 11.93 -8.95
CA LEU A 325 3.52 11.83 -7.58
C LEU A 325 2.66 13.07 -7.25
N GLN A 326 1.46 12.87 -6.73
CA GLN A 326 0.52 13.94 -6.36
C GLN A 326 0.23 13.90 -4.84
N GLU A 327 -0.09 15.06 -4.25
CA GLU A 327 -0.56 15.13 -2.86
C GLU A 327 -1.81 14.27 -2.65
N SER A 328 -1.80 13.42 -1.61
CA SER A 328 -2.94 12.63 -1.16
C SER A 328 -4.13 13.55 -0.83
N PRO A 329 -5.34 13.35 -1.37
CA PRO A 329 -6.46 14.30 -1.23
C PRO A 329 -6.79 14.69 0.21
N GLY A 330 -6.61 13.79 1.18
CA GLY A 330 -6.88 14.05 2.60
C GLY A 330 -5.87 14.96 3.32
N THR A 331 -4.65 15.17 2.78
CA THR A 331 -3.65 16.09 3.35
C THR A 331 -3.66 17.48 2.71
N VAL A 332 -4.51 17.70 1.71
CA VAL A 332 -4.63 18.99 1.03
C VAL A 332 -5.47 19.96 1.88
N PRO A 333 -4.93 21.13 2.29
CA PRO A 333 -5.71 22.11 3.03
C PRO A 333 -6.87 22.65 2.17
N ALA A 334 -8.04 22.76 2.78
CA ALA A 334 -9.32 23.00 2.10
C ALA A 334 -9.28 24.18 1.12
N GLY A 335 -9.92 24.01 -0.04
CA GLY A 335 -10.06 25.04 -1.07
C GLY A 335 -8.80 25.29 -1.93
N ARG A 336 -7.72 24.50 -1.77
CA ARG A 336 -6.51 24.59 -2.63
C ARG A 336 -6.38 23.36 -3.54
N LEU A 337 -5.85 23.56 -4.75
CA LEU A 337 -5.55 22.46 -5.66
C LEU A 337 -4.38 21.59 -5.14
N PRO A 338 -4.41 20.25 -5.34
CA PRO A 338 -3.28 19.37 -5.08
C PRO A 338 -2.14 19.61 -6.07
N ARG A 339 -0.90 19.70 -5.56
CA ARG A 339 0.34 19.80 -6.35
C ARG A 339 0.86 18.41 -6.72
N HIS A 340 1.64 18.35 -7.79
CA HIS A 340 2.36 17.15 -8.20
C HIS A 340 3.84 17.46 -8.44
N ARG A 341 4.67 16.40 -8.38
CA ARG A 341 6.09 16.42 -8.74
C ARG A 341 6.45 15.19 -9.55
N GLU A 342 7.54 15.29 -10.30
CA GLU A 342 8.07 14.20 -11.10
C GLU A 342 9.15 13.46 -10.32
N VAL A 343 9.09 12.13 -10.35
CA VAL A 343 10.05 11.24 -9.69
C VAL A 343 10.67 10.32 -10.74
N VAL A 344 12.00 10.17 -10.69
CA VAL A 344 12.79 9.31 -11.58
C VAL A 344 13.16 8.03 -10.83
N LEU A 345 12.92 6.89 -11.48
CA LEU A 345 13.24 5.54 -11.00
C LEU A 345 14.33 4.93 -11.89
N LEU A 346 15.30 4.26 -11.27
CA LEU A 346 16.49 3.73 -11.95
C LEU A 346 16.74 2.27 -11.54
N GLY A 347 16.93 1.39 -12.53
CA GLY A 347 17.18 -0.05 -12.31
C GLY A 347 16.07 -0.71 -11.49
N ASP A 348 16.46 -1.43 -10.43
CA ASP A 348 15.62 -2.26 -9.55
C ASP A 348 14.48 -1.54 -8.77
N LEU A 349 14.27 -0.23 -8.96
CA LEU A 349 13.03 0.46 -8.53
C LEU A 349 11.91 0.45 -9.58
N ILE A 350 12.16 -0.03 -10.80
CA ILE A 350 11.27 0.12 -11.94
C ILE A 350 10.11 -0.89 -11.91
N ASP A 351 8.94 -0.42 -12.36
CA ASP A 351 7.63 -1.08 -12.26
C ASP A 351 7.20 -1.53 -10.85
N SER A 352 7.96 -1.13 -9.81
CA SER A 352 7.60 -1.33 -8.40
C SER A 352 6.19 -0.83 -8.08
N ALA A 353 5.81 0.34 -8.61
CA ALA A 353 4.58 1.02 -8.27
C ALA A 353 3.67 1.36 -9.48
N LYS A 354 2.36 1.46 -9.22
CA LYS A 354 1.30 1.63 -10.22
C LYS A 354 0.48 2.91 -9.99
N PRO A 355 -0.14 3.50 -11.02
CA PRO A 355 -1.09 4.60 -10.83
C PRO A 355 -2.22 4.21 -9.87
N GLY A 356 -2.57 5.11 -8.96
CA GLY A 356 -3.55 4.89 -7.90
C GLY A 356 -2.95 4.47 -6.55
N GLU A 357 -1.77 3.83 -6.52
CA GLU A 357 -1.15 3.36 -5.28
C GLU A 357 -0.63 4.54 -4.42
N GLU A 358 -0.81 4.47 -3.09
CA GLU A 358 -0.15 5.40 -2.15
C GLU A 358 1.29 4.94 -1.84
N ILE A 359 2.26 5.80 -2.16
CA ILE A 359 3.68 5.52 -1.91
C ILE A 359 4.37 6.61 -1.10
N GLU A 360 5.42 6.20 -0.42
CA GLU A 360 6.42 7.06 0.22
C GLU A 360 7.75 6.88 -0.51
N VAL A 361 8.23 7.97 -1.12
CA VAL A 361 9.53 8.03 -1.77
C VAL A 361 10.53 8.63 -0.80
N THR A 362 11.66 7.96 -0.60
CA THR A 362 12.89 8.62 -0.15
C THR A 362 13.79 8.84 -1.35
N GLY A 363 14.33 10.05 -1.49
CA GLY A 363 15.08 10.42 -2.69
C GLY A 363 15.80 11.76 -2.57
N ILE A 364 16.65 12.05 -3.55
CA ILE A 364 17.41 13.30 -3.63
C ILE A 364 16.60 14.30 -4.46
N TYR A 365 16.37 15.50 -3.92
CA TYR A 365 15.64 16.54 -4.64
C TYR A 365 16.60 17.39 -5.49
N ARG A 366 16.64 17.11 -6.79
CA ARG A 366 17.53 17.77 -7.76
C ARG A 366 16.78 18.80 -8.61
N ASN A 367 17.47 19.87 -8.99
CA ASN A 367 17.05 20.73 -10.09
C ASN A 367 17.46 20.13 -11.44
N ASN A 368 16.83 20.58 -12.53
CA ASN A 368 17.27 20.35 -13.90
C ASN A 368 17.04 21.62 -14.73
N PHE A 369 17.90 21.89 -15.71
CA PHE A 369 17.79 23.08 -16.56
C PHE A 369 16.90 22.79 -17.78
N ASP A 370 15.72 23.41 -17.83
CA ASP A 370 14.78 23.28 -18.96
C ASP A 370 14.69 24.60 -19.73
N VAL A 371 15.30 24.61 -20.92
CA VAL A 371 15.27 25.74 -21.87
C VAL A 371 13.83 26.16 -22.20
N SER A 372 12.88 25.22 -22.23
CA SER A 372 11.48 25.48 -22.57
C SER A 372 10.69 26.18 -21.46
N LEU A 373 11.15 26.12 -20.20
CA LEU A 373 10.59 26.90 -19.10
C LEU A 373 11.15 28.32 -19.09
N ASN A 374 12.44 28.49 -19.36
CA ASN A 374 13.09 29.79 -19.46
C ASN A 374 12.39 30.69 -20.52
N ILE A 375 12.18 30.14 -21.74
CA ILE A 375 11.50 30.85 -22.84
C ILE A 375 10.06 31.26 -22.49
N LYS A 376 9.32 30.45 -21.72
CA LYS A 376 7.93 30.75 -21.34
C LYS A 376 7.82 31.78 -20.22
N ASN A 377 8.80 31.82 -19.31
CA ASN A 377 8.72 32.60 -18.09
C ASN A 377 9.48 33.92 -18.16
N GLY A 378 10.39 34.10 -19.13
CA GLY A 378 11.25 35.29 -19.27
C GLY A 378 12.37 35.40 -18.23
N PHE A 379 12.51 34.38 -17.37
CA PHE A 379 13.50 34.30 -16.29
C PHE A 379 14.01 32.86 -16.19
N PRO A 380 15.26 32.63 -15.73
CA PRO A 380 15.87 31.30 -15.63
C PRO A 380 15.21 30.45 -14.54
N VAL A 381 14.13 29.76 -14.91
CA VAL A 381 13.39 28.83 -14.04
C VAL A 381 13.85 27.39 -14.30
N PHE A 382 14.47 26.79 -13.29
CA PHE A 382 14.83 25.38 -13.30
C PHE A 382 13.59 24.49 -13.07
N ALA A 383 13.53 23.37 -13.79
CA ALA A 383 12.67 22.26 -13.40
C ALA A 383 13.21 21.59 -12.12
N THR A 384 12.37 20.82 -11.42
CA THR A 384 12.79 20.11 -10.20
C THR A 384 12.21 18.70 -10.16
N ILE A 385 13.08 17.71 -9.97
CA ILE A 385 12.78 16.28 -9.97
C ILE A 385 13.22 15.64 -8.65
N ILE A 386 12.62 14.51 -8.29
CA ILE A 386 13.11 13.67 -7.19
C ILE A 386 13.72 12.42 -7.81
N GLU A 387 15.00 12.14 -7.54
CA GLU A 387 15.59 10.85 -7.87
C GLU A 387 15.37 9.89 -6.70
N ALA A 388 14.58 8.84 -6.93
CA ALA A 388 14.21 7.90 -5.87
C ALA A 388 15.40 7.01 -5.47
N ASN A 389 15.75 7.00 -4.19
CA ASN A 389 16.61 5.97 -3.64
C ASN A 389 15.80 4.76 -3.15
N SER A 390 14.66 4.98 -2.48
CA SER A 390 13.82 3.88 -2.00
C SER A 390 12.35 4.25 -2.05
N ILE A 391 11.51 3.26 -2.36
CA ILE A 391 10.06 3.38 -2.44
C ILE A 391 9.46 2.38 -1.46
N VAL A 392 8.61 2.86 -0.56
CA VAL A 392 7.79 2.03 0.33
C VAL A 392 6.34 2.35 0.01
N LYS A 393 5.55 1.35 -0.39
CA LYS A 393 4.09 1.56 -0.52
C LYS A 393 3.43 1.40 0.82
N LYS A 394 2.39 2.18 1.08
CA LYS A 394 1.57 1.99 2.29
C LYS A 394 0.76 0.69 2.24
N GLU A 395 0.38 0.25 1.04
CA GLU A 395 -0.28 -1.04 0.82
C GLU A 395 0.67 -2.23 1.07
N ASP A 396 1.89 -2.17 0.53
CA ASP A 396 2.89 -3.24 0.69
C ASP A 396 3.32 -3.42 2.16
N LEU A 397 3.18 -2.40 3.04
CA LEU A 397 3.38 -2.57 4.49
C LEU A 397 2.44 -3.61 5.11
N PHE A 398 1.31 -3.94 4.46
CA PHE A 398 0.38 -4.97 4.94
C PHE A 398 0.74 -6.38 4.45
N GLU A 399 1.36 -6.53 3.27
CA GLU A 399 1.88 -7.82 2.79
C GLU A 399 3.32 -8.11 3.29
N SER A 400 4.12 -7.06 3.53
CA SER A 400 5.56 -7.14 3.87
C SER A 400 5.92 -6.78 5.31
N ASN A 401 4.93 -6.61 6.19
CA ASN A 401 5.13 -6.87 7.62
C ASN A 401 5.39 -8.39 7.77
N GLN A 402 6.65 -8.79 7.54
CA GLN A 402 7.09 -10.19 7.54
C GLN A 402 6.54 -10.88 8.78
N LEU A 403 5.59 -11.82 8.60
CA LEU A 403 4.94 -12.57 9.69
C LEU A 403 6.02 -13.14 10.61
N THR A 404 6.24 -12.47 11.74
CA THR A 404 7.36 -12.79 12.64
C THR A 404 7.13 -14.20 13.20
N GLU A 405 8.20 -14.87 13.60
CA GLU A 405 8.07 -16.19 14.24
C GLU A 405 7.14 -16.11 15.47
N ASN A 406 7.20 -14.98 16.20
CA ASN A 406 6.31 -14.64 17.30
C ASN A 406 4.84 -14.50 16.85
N ASP A 407 4.56 -13.73 15.78
CA ASP A 407 3.20 -13.61 15.21
C ASP A 407 2.64 -14.97 14.79
N ARG A 408 3.46 -15.80 14.12
CA ARG A 408 3.05 -17.14 13.67
C ARG A 408 2.71 -18.04 14.84
N ILE A 409 3.50 -18.02 15.92
CA ILE A 409 3.23 -18.77 17.14
C ILE A 409 1.94 -18.28 17.82
N GLN A 410 1.70 -16.98 17.89
CA GLN A 410 0.45 -16.42 18.42
C GLN A 410 -0.76 -16.85 17.58
N ILE A 411 -0.68 -16.74 16.25
CA ILE A 411 -1.71 -17.17 15.30
C ILE A 411 -2.02 -18.68 15.45
N GLN A 412 -1.00 -19.53 15.54
CA GLN A 412 -1.16 -20.97 15.73
C GLN A 412 -1.71 -21.35 17.11
N ASN A 413 -1.46 -20.54 18.15
CA ASN A 413 -2.05 -20.77 19.47
C ASN A 413 -3.52 -20.33 19.51
N LEU A 414 -3.88 -19.22 18.87
CA LEU A 414 -5.27 -18.76 18.74
C LEU A 414 -6.12 -19.72 17.90
N ALA A 415 -5.56 -20.32 16.84
CA ALA A 415 -6.28 -21.29 16.00
C ALA A 415 -6.57 -22.64 16.71
N LYS A 416 -5.91 -22.94 17.83
CA LYS A 416 -6.19 -24.13 18.66
C LYS A 416 -7.40 -23.93 19.58
N ASP A 417 -7.90 -22.70 19.75
CA ASP A 417 -9.12 -22.46 20.51
C ASP A 417 -10.34 -22.96 19.70
N ASN A 418 -11.04 -23.98 20.21
CA ASN A 418 -12.28 -24.48 19.59
C ASN A 418 -13.36 -23.40 19.36
N LYS A 419 -13.33 -22.28 20.12
CA LYS A 419 -14.23 -21.12 19.97
C LYS A 419 -13.62 -19.93 19.19
N ILE A 420 -12.54 -20.13 18.42
CA ILE A 420 -11.93 -19.09 17.57
C ILE A 420 -12.94 -18.48 16.58
N GLY A 421 -13.92 -19.27 16.11
CA GLY A 421 -14.98 -18.79 15.23
C GLY A 421 -15.80 -17.63 15.82
N GLU A 422 -16.33 -17.80 17.03
CA GLU A 422 -17.06 -16.73 17.72
C GLU A 422 -16.17 -15.50 18.00
N LYS A 423 -14.90 -15.73 18.40
CA LYS A 423 -13.94 -14.64 18.67
C LYS A 423 -13.71 -13.78 17.42
N ILE A 424 -13.55 -14.42 16.26
CA ILE A 424 -13.40 -13.72 14.98
C ILE A 424 -14.68 -12.96 14.62
N PHE A 425 -15.87 -13.60 14.69
CA PHE A 425 -17.14 -12.92 14.39
C PHE A 425 -17.38 -11.69 15.28
N LYS A 426 -17.06 -11.79 16.58
CA LYS A 426 -17.19 -10.71 17.56
C LYS A 426 -16.13 -9.61 17.40
N SER A 427 -14.96 -9.92 16.81
CA SER A 427 -13.90 -8.94 16.51
C SER A 427 -14.14 -8.10 15.24
N ILE A 428 -15.10 -8.50 14.39
CA ILE A 428 -15.41 -7.86 13.12
C ILE A 428 -16.45 -6.75 13.31
N ALA A 429 -16.13 -5.56 12.81
CA ALA A 429 -16.91 -4.33 12.97
C ALA A 429 -17.33 -4.06 14.43
N PRO A 430 -16.37 -3.90 15.37
CA PRO A 430 -16.66 -3.76 16.80
C PRO A 430 -17.43 -2.48 17.16
N SER A 431 -17.50 -1.51 16.25
CA SER A 431 -18.26 -0.25 16.39
C SER A 431 -19.74 -0.37 15.98
N ILE A 432 -20.24 -1.57 15.67
CA ILE A 432 -21.64 -1.82 15.30
C ILE A 432 -22.21 -2.91 16.20
N TYR A 433 -23.23 -2.58 16.98
CA TYR A 433 -23.94 -3.54 17.82
C TYR A 433 -24.78 -4.52 16.98
N GLY A 434 -24.91 -5.76 17.44
CA GLY A 434 -25.69 -6.81 16.77
C GLY A 434 -25.23 -7.18 15.36
N HIS A 435 -26.19 -7.59 14.51
CA HIS A 435 -26.00 -8.04 13.12
C HIS A 435 -24.99 -9.19 12.93
N ASP A 436 -24.96 -10.15 13.86
CA ASP A 436 -23.98 -11.24 13.86
C ASP A 436 -24.06 -12.14 12.62
N ASP A 437 -25.24 -12.36 12.03
CA ASP A 437 -25.39 -13.09 10.76
C ASP A 437 -24.61 -12.42 9.61
N ILE A 438 -24.53 -11.08 9.63
CA ILE A 438 -23.82 -10.29 8.61
C ILE A 438 -22.32 -10.26 8.91
N LYS A 439 -21.92 -10.16 10.18
CA LYS A 439 -20.51 -10.31 10.60
C LYS A 439 -19.97 -11.69 10.23
N ARG A 440 -20.76 -12.76 10.44
CA ARG A 440 -20.47 -14.13 9.99
C ARG A 440 -20.29 -14.19 8.47
N ALA A 441 -21.25 -13.68 7.69
CA ALA A 441 -21.15 -13.63 6.23
C ALA A 441 -19.87 -12.90 5.75
N ILE A 442 -19.63 -11.68 6.24
CA ILE A 442 -18.47 -10.85 5.90
C ILE A 442 -17.17 -11.58 6.25
N SER A 443 -17.08 -12.21 7.42
CA SER A 443 -15.89 -12.95 7.84
C SER A 443 -15.51 -14.05 6.84
N LEU A 444 -16.46 -14.87 6.41
CA LEU A 444 -16.20 -15.98 5.48
C LEU A 444 -15.82 -15.47 4.09
N SER A 445 -16.36 -14.33 3.63
CA SER A 445 -15.91 -13.68 2.39
C SER A 445 -14.50 -13.08 2.51
N LEU A 446 -14.13 -12.54 3.68
CA LEU A 446 -12.77 -12.05 3.94
C LEU A 446 -11.72 -13.16 3.86
N PHE A 447 -12.00 -14.37 4.37
CA PHE A 447 -11.12 -15.55 4.22
C PHE A 447 -11.18 -16.16 2.82
N GLY A 448 -12.38 -16.33 2.26
CA GLY A 448 -12.62 -16.84 0.91
C GLY A 448 -12.46 -18.36 0.75
N GLY A 449 -13.16 -18.95 -0.24
CA GLY A 449 -13.05 -20.37 -0.60
C GLY A 449 -11.88 -20.68 -1.54
N VAL A 450 -11.71 -21.96 -1.91
CA VAL A 450 -10.60 -22.43 -2.74
C VAL A 450 -11.00 -22.40 -4.23
N PRO A 451 -10.26 -21.68 -5.11
CA PRO A 451 -10.51 -21.76 -6.55
C PRO A 451 -10.01 -23.09 -7.12
N LYS A 452 -10.86 -23.81 -7.87
CA LYS A 452 -10.56 -25.18 -8.35
C LYS A 452 -10.54 -25.25 -9.87
N ASN A 453 -9.48 -25.85 -10.43
CA ASN A 453 -9.34 -26.07 -11.88
C ASN A 453 -9.68 -27.54 -12.22
N ILE A 454 -10.82 -27.77 -12.85
CA ILE A 454 -11.22 -29.11 -13.31
C ILE A 454 -10.54 -29.38 -14.66
N GLN A 455 -9.51 -30.24 -14.64
CA GLN A 455 -8.78 -30.73 -15.82
C GLN A 455 -8.35 -29.62 -16.81
N ASN A 456 -8.02 -28.44 -16.29
CA ASN A 456 -7.68 -27.21 -17.04
C ASN A 456 -8.74 -26.72 -18.05
N LYS A 457 -9.97 -27.27 -18.05
CA LYS A 457 -11.07 -26.86 -18.95
C LYS A 457 -12.07 -25.91 -18.30
N HIS A 458 -12.38 -26.13 -17.03
CA HIS A 458 -13.32 -25.30 -16.27
C HIS A 458 -12.71 -24.89 -14.94
N ARG A 459 -12.73 -23.59 -14.64
CA ARG A 459 -12.25 -23.02 -13.38
C ARG A 459 -13.46 -22.61 -12.54
N LEU A 460 -13.65 -23.27 -11.40
CA LEU A 460 -14.63 -22.88 -10.40
C LEU A 460 -14.06 -21.69 -9.60
N ARG A 461 -14.87 -20.64 -9.42
CA ARG A 461 -14.54 -19.52 -8.52
C ARG A 461 -14.46 -19.99 -7.07
N GLY A 462 -13.47 -19.49 -6.32
CA GLY A 462 -13.39 -19.63 -4.86
C GLY A 462 -14.00 -18.43 -4.11
N ASP A 463 -14.21 -17.33 -4.81
CA ASP A 463 -14.63 -16.05 -4.26
C ASP A 463 -16.12 -16.05 -3.88
N ILE A 464 -16.42 -15.44 -2.72
CA ILE A 464 -17.75 -15.44 -2.09
C ILE A 464 -18.33 -14.02 -2.17
N ASN A 465 -19.42 -13.87 -2.89
CA ASN A 465 -20.05 -12.57 -3.16
C ASN A 465 -21.24 -12.34 -2.21
N ILE A 466 -21.32 -11.14 -1.63
CA ILE A 466 -22.35 -10.74 -0.66
C ILE A 466 -23.13 -9.53 -1.18
N LEU A 467 -24.45 -9.59 -1.08
CA LEU A 467 -25.33 -8.43 -1.27
C LEU A 467 -26.01 -8.07 0.05
N MET A 468 -25.67 -6.91 0.61
CA MET A 468 -26.32 -6.31 1.78
C MET A 468 -27.43 -5.36 1.33
N LEU A 469 -28.68 -5.74 1.59
CA LEU A 469 -29.84 -4.89 1.39
C LEU A 469 -30.44 -4.47 2.74
N GLY A 470 -31.04 -3.29 2.79
CA GLY A 470 -31.81 -2.84 3.96
C GLY A 470 -32.13 -1.36 3.88
N ASP A 471 -32.80 -0.86 4.92
CA ASP A 471 -33.30 0.51 4.96
C ASP A 471 -32.15 1.53 5.16
N PRO A 472 -32.27 2.78 4.70
CA PRO A 472 -31.22 3.79 4.89
C PRO A 472 -31.05 4.11 6.38
N GLY A 473 -29.79 4.26 6.82
CA GLY A 473 -29.43 4.42 8.23
C GLY A 473 -28.92 3.14 8.90
N THR A 474 -29.15 1.95 8.32
CA THR A 474 -28.75 0.63 8.87
C THR A 474 -27.25 0.30 8.79
N ALA A 475 -26.38 1.30 9.01
CA ALA A 475 -24.90 1.20 9.09
C ALA A 475 -24.14 0.52 7.93
N LYS A 476 -24.80 0.06 6.84
CA LYS A 476 -24.20 -0.66 5.70
C LYS A 476 -22.88 -0.06 5.18
N SER A 477 -22.83 1.24 4.91
CA SER A 477 -21.63 1.92 4.41
C SER A 477 -20.46 1.93 5.41
N GLN A 478 -20.73 1.76 6.72
CA GLN A 478 -19.68 1.60 7.74
C GLN A 478 -19.11 0.17 7.74
N PHE A 479 -19.93 -0.87 7.47
CA PHE A 479 -19.40 -2.22 7.22
C PHE A 479 -18.45 -2.22 6.01
N LEU A 480 -18.81 -1.55 4.90
CA LEU A 480 -17.92 -1.42 3.74
C LEU A 480 -16.59 -0.73 4.11
N LYS A 481 -16.63 0.43 4.79
CA LYS A 481 -15.43 1.15 5.26
C LYS A 481 -14.58 0.38 6.29
N TYR A 482 -15.20 -0.53 7.04
CA TYR A 482 -14.47 -1.43 7.94
C TYR A 482 -13.76 -2.55 7.15
N ILE A 483 -14.41 -3.11 6.12
CA ILE A 483 -13.82 -4.10 5.22
C ILE A 483 -12.64 -3.48 4.44
N GLU A 484 -12.82 -2.25 3.94
CA GLU A 484 -11.80 -1.46 3.24
C GLU A 484 -10.49 -1.36 4.05
N LYS A 485 -10.59 -1.11 5.36
CA LYS A 485 -9.44 -0.99 6.26
C LYS A 485 -8.84 -2.33 6.71
N THR A 486 -9.59 -3.42 6.66
CA THR A 486 -9.16 -4.72 7.18
C THR A 486 -8.63 -5.65 6.10
N ALA A 487 -9.29 -5.73 4.95
CA ALA A 487 -8.87 -6.58 3.84
C ALA A 487 -7.49 -6.18 3.30
N HIS A 488 -6.69 -7.17 2.89
CA HIS A 488 -5.31 -6.97 2.40
C HIS A 488 -5.21 -6.08 1.16
N ARG A 489 -6.24 -6.09 0.31
CA ARG A 489 -6.35 -5.42 -0.99
C ARG A 489 -7.83 -5.24 -1.25
N ALA A 490 -8.35 -4.02 -1.03
CA ALA A 490 -9.75 -3.69 -1.23
C ALA A 490 -9.87 -2.35 -1.96
N ILE A 491 -10.91 -2.23 -2.79
CA ILE A 491 -11.18 -1.00 -3.54
C ILE A 491 -12.63 -0.62 -3.29
N PHE A 492 -12.82 0.58 -2.71
CA PHE A 492 -14.13 1.17 -2.49
C PHE A 492 -14.59 1.93 -3.74
N THR A 493 -15.84 1.70 -4.14
CA THR A 493 -16.46 2.35 -5.28
C THR A 493 -17.96 2.55 -5.05
N THR A 494 -18.57 3.50 -5.76
CA THR A 494 -19.99 3.83 -5.66
C THR A 494 -20.66 3.62 -7.01
N GLY A 495 -21.81 2.95 -7.03
CA GLY A 495 -22.57 2.66 -8.24
C GLY A 495 -23.00 3.89 -9.05
N GLN A 496 -23.00 5.09 -8.45
CA GLN A 496 -23.28 6.36 -9.14
C GLN A 496 -22.02 7.11 -9.60
N GLY A 497 -20.89 6.98 -8.88
CA GLY A 497 -19.62 7.60 -9.28
C GLY A 497 -18.80 6.76 -10.27
N ALA A 498 -19.01 5.45 -10.27
CA ALA A 498 -18.25 4.48 -11.04
C ALA A 498 -18.96 4.13 -12.35
N SER A 499 -18.85 5.01 -13.34
CA SER A 499 -19.23 4.68 -14.72
C SER A 499 -18.44 3.47 -15.25
N ALA A 500 -18.91 2.84 -16.32
CA ALA A 500 -18.24 1.71 -16.98
C ALA A 500 -16.75 1.93 -17.25
N VAL A 501 -16.33 3.19 -17.50
CA VAL A 501 -14.95 3.63 -17.74
C VAL A 501 -14.05 3.47 -16.50
N GLY A 502 -14.63 3.50 -15.30
CA GLY A 502 -13.94 3.31 -14.02
C GLY A 502 -14.18 1.95 -13.35
N LEU A 503 -15.24 1.22 -13.71
CA LEU A 503 -15.46 -0.17 -13.25
C LEU A 503 -14.69 -1.18 -14.11
N THR A 504 -14.84 -1.07 -15.42
CA THR A 504 -14.03 -1.82 -16.41
C THR A 504 -12.81 -0.99 -16.79
N ALA A 505 -11.83 -1.61 -17.44
CA ALA A 505 -10.72 -0.84 -17.99
C ALA A 505 -11.15 -0.02 -19.22
N SER A 506 -10.50 1.12 -19.42
CA SER A 506 -10.77 2.04 -20.52
C SER A 506 -9.50 2.35 -21.31
N VAL A 507 -9.66 2.84 -22.55
CA VAL A 507 -8.54 3.21 -23.42
C VAL A 507 -8.47 4.73 -23.50
N ARG A 508 -7.37 5.29 -23.01
CA ARG A 508 -7.12 6.73 -22.91
C ARG A 508 -5.84 7.11 -23.65
N LYS A 509 -5.89 8.18 -24.42
CA LYS A 509 -4.71 8.74 -25.05
C LYS A 509 -3.90 9.54 -24.02
N ASP A 510 -2.64 9.15 -23.78
CA ASP A 510 -1.75 9.95 -22.93
C ASP A 510 -1.38 11.26 -23.64
N GLN A 511 -1.13 12.30 -22.85
CA GLN A 511 -0.84 13.65 -23.32
C GLN A 511 0.64 13.85 -23.65
N ILE A 512 1.54 13.06 -23.03
CA ILE A 512 3.00 13.21 -23.17
C ILE A 512 3.49 12.38 -24.37
N THR A 513 3.26 11.07 -24.33
CA THR A 513 3.62 10.12 -25.39
C THR A 513 2.74 10.24 -26.64
N LYS A 514 1.48 10.70 -26.47
CA LYS A 514 0.41 10.69 -27.49
C LYS A 514 -0.02 9.27 -27.91
N GLU A 515 0.34 8.25 -27.13
CA GLU A 515 -0.04 6.85 -27.36
C GLU A 515 -1.40 6.50 -26.74
N TRP A 516 -2.04 5.44 -27.24
CA TRP A 516 -3.27 4.90 -26.65
C TRP A 516 -2.93 3.91 -25.53
N THR A 517 -3.07 4.37 -24.30
CA THR A 517 -2.83 3.57 -23.09
C THR A 517 -4.13 2.97 -22.56
N LEU A 518 -4.03 1.86 -21.83
CA LEU A 518 -5.18 1.22 -21.18
C LEU A 518 -5.12 1.50 -19.67
N GLU A 519 -6.12 2.22 -19.15
CA GLU A 519 -6.28 2.49 -17.71
C GLU A 519 -7.19 1.41 -17.10
N ALA A 520 -6.71 0.73 -16.04
CA ALA A 520 -7.43 -0.35 -15.40
C ALA A 520 -8.56 0.16 -14.49
N GLY A 521 -9.76 -0.41 -14.63
CA GLY A 521 -10.89 -0.13 -13.74
C GLY A 521 -10.84 -0.88 -12.41
N ALA A 522 -11.70 -0.49 -11.47
CA ALA A 522 -11.75 -1.00 -10.10
C ALA A 522 -11.79 -2.53 -10.01
N LEU A 523 -12.55 -3.22 -10.89
CA LEU A 523 -12.66 -4.68 -10.89
C LEU A 523 -11.35 -5.39 -11.30
N VAL A 524 -10.52 -4.74 -12.12
CA VAL A 524 -9.22 -5.27 -12.59
C VAL A 524 -8.12 -4.98 -11.57
N LEU A 525 -8.15 -3.79 -10.95
CA LEU A 525 -7.24 -3.42 -9.87
C LEU A 525 -7.45 -4.31 -8.62
N ALA A 526 -8.69 -4.73 -8.37
CA ALA A 526 -9.08 -5.62 -7.27
C ALA A 526 -8.79 -7.12 -7.51
N ASP A 527 -7.98 -7.53 -8.50
CA ASP A 527 -7.69 -8.97 -8.74
C ASP A 527 -7.01 -9.64 -7.52
N LYS A 528 -7.62 -10.75 -7.05
CA LYS A 528 -7.40 -11.46 -5.77
C LYS A 528 -7.82 -10.71 -4.50
N GLY A 529 -8.37 -9.50 -4.64
CA GLY A 529 -8.85 -8.64 -3.57
C GLY A 529 -10.38 -8.66 -3.41
N VAL A 530 -10.89 -7.61 -2.74
CA VAL A 530 -12.32 -7.39 -2.53
C VAL A 530 -12.74 -6.10 -3.24
N CYS A 531 -13.80 -6.16 -4.04
CA CYS A 531 -14.45 -4.98 -4.63
C CYS A 531 -15.66 -4.60 -3.78
N LEU A 532 -15.66 -3.38 -3.24
CA LEU A 532 -16.69 -2.86 -2.35
C LEU A 532 -17.55 -1.85 -3.12
N ILE A 533 -18.82 -2.18 -3.35
CA ILE A 533 -19.73 -1.33 -4.15
C ILE A 533 -20.86 -0.81 -3.26
N ASP A 534 -20.87 0.48 -2.96
CA ASP A 534 -22.02 1.13 -2.32
C ASP A 534 -23.01 1.67 -3.38
N GLU A 535 -24.30 1.79 -3.01
CA GLU A 535 -25.40 2.20 -3.89
C GLU A 535 -25.52 1.38 -5.20
N PHE A 536 -25.39 0.06 -5.10
CA PHE A 536 -25.43 -0.89 -6.22
C PHE A 536 -26.76 -0.85 -7.02
N ASP A 537 -27.85 -0.34 -6.43
CA ASP A 537 -29.12 -0.09 -7.11
C ASP A 537 -29.05 1.03 -8.19
N LYS A 538 -28.15 2.00 -8.06
CA LYS A 538 -28.05 3.18 -8.96
C LYS A 538 -27.25 2.96 -10.24
N MET A 539 -26.71 1.76 -10.45
CA MET A 539 -25.80 1.47 -11.58
C MET A 539 -26.51 1.49 -12.94
N THR A 540 -25.81 1.96 -14.00
CA THR A 540 -26.39 1.98 -15.34
C THR A 540 -26.37 0.61 -16.01
N ASP A 541 -27.19 0.38 -17.03
CA ASP A 541 -27.28 -0.93 -17.71
C ASP A 541 -25.98 -1.34 -18.45
N SER A 542 -25.11 -0.38 -18.79
CA SER A 542 -23.75 -0.66 -19.30
C SER A 542 -22.81 -1.18 -18.21
N ASP A 543 -23.03 -0.76 -16.97
CA ASP A 543 -22.26 -1.22 -15.81
C ASP A 543 -22.76 -2.59 -15.35
N ARG A 544 -24.08 -2.78 -15.33
CA ARG A 544 -24.76 -4.06 -15.03
C ARG A 544 -24.30 -5.17 -15.99
N THR A 545 -24.26 -4.91 -17.30
CA THR A 545 -23.74 -5.87 -18.30
C THR A 545 -22.25 -6.19 -18.11
N SER A 546 -21.43 -5.19 -17.77
CA SER A 546 -20.01 -5.38 -17.48
C SER A 546 -19.77 -6.26 -16.22
N ILE A 547 -20.57 -6.07 -15.17
CA ILE A 547 -20.51 -6.88 -13.95
C ILE A 547 -20.99 -8.32 -14.20
N HIS A 548 -21.97 -8.55 -15.09
CA HIS A 548 -22.39 -9.90 -15.47
C HIS A 548 -21.23 -10.73 -16.06
N GLU A 549 -20.39 -10.14 -16.92
CA GLU A 549 -19.20 -10.80 -17.49
C GLU A 549 -18.19 -11.17 -16.38
N ALA A 550 -17.85 -10.18 -15.55
CA ALA A 550 -16.89 -10.36 -14.46
C ALA A 550 -17.34 -11.41 -13.41
N MET A 551 -18.63 -11.42 -13.00
CA MET A 551 -19.13 -12.35 -11.97
C MET A 551 -19.36 -13.79 -12.47
N GLU A 552 -19.43 -14.01 -13.79
CA GLU A 552 -19.46 -15.36 -14.40
C GLU A 552 -18.03 -15.84 -14.69
N GLN A 553 -17.24 -15.06 -15.43
CA GLN A 553 -15.99 -15.53 -16.04
C GLN A 553 -14.73 -15.15 -15.25
N GLN A 554 -14.82 -14.20 -14.32
CA GLN A 554 -13.68 -13.56 -13.65
C GLN A 554 -12.67 -12.90 -14.61
N THR A 555 -13.15 -12.51 -15.78
CA THR A 555 -12.41 -11.81 -16.83
C THR A 555 -13.28 -10.71 -17.43
N ILE A 556 -12.63 -9.69 -18.00
CA ILE A 556 -13.27 -8.61 -18.75
C ILE A 556 -12.59 -8.51 -20.11
N SER A 557 -13.36 -8.58 -21.19
CA SER A 557 -12.89 -8.49 -22.57
C SER A 557 -13.07 -7.08 -23.14
N ILE A 558 -12.04 -6.55 -23.80
CA ILE A 558 -12.02 -5.18 -24.34
C ILE A 558 -11.44 -5.20 -25.74
N SER A 559 -12.25 -4.78 -26.71
CA SER A 559 -11.87 -4.58 -28.12
C SER A 559 -12.15 -3.13 -28.50
N LYS A 560 -11.22 -2.22 -28.19
CA LYS A 560 -11.38 -0.76 -28.36
C LYS A 560 -10.10 -0.11 -28.89
N ALA A 561 -10.24 0.85 -29.81
CA ALA A 561 -9.14 1.63 -30.41
C ALA A 561 -7.97 0.78 -30.99
N GLY A 562 -8.25 -0.43 -31.49
CA GLY A 562 -7.25 -1.36 -32.03
C GLY A 562 -6.60 -2.28 -30.99
N ILE A 563 -6.88 -2.07 -29.70
CA ILE A 563 -6.45 -2.96 -28.62
C ILE A 563 -7.56 -3.99 -28.38
N ASN A 564 -7.26 -5.26 -28.65
CA ASN A 564 -8.09 -6.41 -28.29
C ASN A 564 -7.37 -7.17 -27.15
N ALA A 565 -7.82 -6.96 -25.91
CA ALA A 565 -7.21 -7.51 -24.71
C ALA A 565 -8.25 -8.14 -23.78
N THR A 566 -7.84 -9.18 -23.05
CA THR A 566 -8.63 -9.77 -21.95
C THR A 566 -7.88 -9.57 -20.64
N LEU A 567 -8.60 -9.11 -19.62
CA LEU A 567 -8.05 -8.78 -18.30
C LEU A 567 -8.68 -9.70 -17.25
N ASN A 568 -7.91 -10.07 -16.22
CA ASN A 568 -8.45 -10.80 -15.08
C ASN A 568 -9.16 -9.82 -14.11
N ALA A 569 -10.24 -10.30 -13.50
CA ALA A 569 -11.05 -9.57 -12.52
C ALA A 569 -11.52 -10.53 -11.41
N ARG A 570 -10.56 -11.27 -10.81
CA ARG A 570 -10.82 -12.35 -9.85
C ARG A 570 -10.99 -11.76 -8.45
N CYS A 571 -12.10 -11.05 -8.23
CA CYS A 571 -12.40 -10.37 -6.98
C CYS A 571 -13.66 -10.93 -6.31
N ALA A 572 -13.72 -10.84 -4.98
CA ALA A 572 -14.97 -11.01 -4.24
C ALA A 572 -15.74 -9.69 -4.26
N VAL A 573 -17.01 -9.71 -4.69
CA VAL A 573 -17.88 -8.53 -4.70
C VAL A 573 -18.72 -8.47 -3.42
N ILE A 574 -18.54 -7.41 -2.63
CA ILE A 574 -19.40 -7.08 -1.49
C ILE A 574 -20.14 -5.79 -1.84
N ALA A 575 -21.44 -5.91 -2.09
CA ALA A 575 -22.29 -4.82 -2.53
C ALA A 575 -23.28 -4.40 -1.43
N ALA A 576 -23.55 -3.10 -1.33
CA ALA A 576 -24.66 -2.55 -0.57
C ALA A 576 -25.71 -1.96 -1.52
N ALA A 577 -26.99 -2.27 -1.27
CA ALA A 577 -28.12 -1.78 -2.05
C ALA A 577 -29.26 -1.29 -1.15
N ASN A 578 -30.07 -0.36 -1.66
CA ASN A 578 -31.24 0.18 -0.98
C ASN A 578 -32.55 -0.31 -1.63
N PRO A 579 -33.64 -0.49 -0.86
CA PRO A 579 -34.94 -0.85 -1.43
C PRO A 579 -35.57 0.33 -2.18
N ILE A 580 -36.24 0.05 -3.30
CA ILE A 580 -36.78 1.07 -4.23
C ILE A 580 -37.65 2.14 -3.53
N ARG A 581 -38.36 1.76 -2.46
CA ARG A 581 -39.29 2.63 -1.71
C ARG A 581 -38.71 3.23 -0.42
N GLY A 582 -37.39 3.13 -0.22
CA GLY A 582 -36.72 3.58 1.01
C GLY A 582 -37.00 2.73 2.26
N ARG A 583 -37.98 1.81 2.23
CA ARG A 583 -38.22 0.78 3.24
C ARG A 583 -38.50 -0.58 2.61
N TYR A 584 -37.98 -1.66 3.20
CA TYR A 584 -38.15 -3.03 2.72
C TYR A 584 -39.52 -3.62 3.11
N ASN A 585 -40.32 -4.05 2.12
CA ASN A 585 -41.64 -4.63 2.37
C ASN A 585 -41.59 -6.17 2.38
N THR A 586 -41.74 -6.78 3.56
CA THR A 586 -41.71 -8.24 3.76
C THR A 586 -42.91 -9.01 3.21
N SER A 587 -43.95 -8.32 2.71
CA SER A 587 -45.09 -8.92 2.01
C SER A 587 -44.80 -9.20 0.52
N ILE A 588 -43.85 -8.45 -0.05
CA ILE A 588 -43.46 -8.47 -1.46
C ILE A 588 -42.23 -9.39 -1.60
N PRO A 589 -42.10 -10.19 -2.69
CA PRO A 589 -40.91 -11.02 -2.91
C PRO A 589 -39.67 -10.14 -3.13
N PHE A 590 -38.49 -10.60 -2.68
CA PHE A 590 -37.23 -9.85 -2.76
C PHE A 590 -36.98 -9.20 -4.13
N SER A 591 -37.15 -9.93 -5.25
CA SER A 591 -36.92 -9.41 -6.61
C SER A 591 -37.86 -8.29 -7.07
N GLN A 592 -38.86 -7.89 -6.28
CA GLN A 592 -39.72 -6.72 -6.51
C GLN A 592 -39.45 -5.57 -5.52
N ASN A 593 -38.62 -5.80 -4.49
CA ASN A 593 -38.14 -4.77 -3.57
C ASN A 593 -36.82 -4.12 -4.04
N VAL A 594 -36.13 -4.71 -5.04
CA VAL A 594 -34.84 -4.27 -5.59
C VAL A 594 -34.94 -4.13 -7.11
N ASP A 595 -34.31 -3.10 -7.69
CA ASP A 595 -34.18 -2.94 -9.15
C ASP A 595 -32.95 -3.72 -9.67
N LEU A 596 -33.01 -5.06 -9.58
CA LEU A 596 -31.95 -5.94 -10.05
C LEU A 596 -32.52 -7.13 -10.81
N THR A 597 -31.83 -7.54 -11.87
CA THR A 597 -32.24 -8.69 -12.69
C THR A 597 -31.88 -10.02 -12.00
N GLU A 598 -32.74 -11.03 -12.12
CA GLU A 598 -32.51 -12.36 -11.53
C GLU A 598 -31.14 -13.01 -11.91
N PRO A 599 -30.59 -12.80 -13.13
CA PRO A 599 -29.25 -13.28 -13.47
C PRO A 599 -28.10 -12.59 -12.71
N ILE A 600 -28.31 -11.42 -12.07
CA ILE A 600 -27.37 -10.84 -11.09
C ILE A 600 -27.56 -11.52 -9.74
N LEU A 601 -28.80 -11.60 -9.25
CA LEU A 601 -29.10 -12.15 -7.93
C LEU A 601 -28.61 -13.60 -7.77
N SER A 602 -28.67 -14.39 -8.85
CA SER A 602 -28.12 -15.75 -8.92
C SER A 602 -26.58 -15.81 -9.04
N ARG A 603 -25.85 -14.70 -8.86
CA ARG A 603 -24.37 -14.64 -8.74
C ARG A 603 -23.89 -14.38 -7.33
N PHE A 604 -24.73 -13.77 -6.48
CA PHE A 604 -24.42 -13.57 -5.08
C PHE A 604 -24.57 -14.89 -4.33
N ASP A 605 -23.56 -15.23 -3.51
CA ASP A 605 -23.53 -16.45 -2.71
C ASP A 605 -24.34 -16.26 -1.42
N ILE A 606 -24.40 -15.02 -0.89
CA ILE A 606 -25.19 -14.62 0.28
C ILE A 606 -26.00 -13.35 -0.03
N LEU A 607 -27.30 -13.38 0.30
CA LEU A 607 -28.20 -12.23 0.35
C LEU A 607 -28.54 -11.89 1.80
N CYS A 608 -28.09 -10.74 2.31
CA CYS A 608 -28.37 -10.28 3.67
C CYS A 608 -29.41 -9.15 3.64
N VAL A 609 -30.60 -9.37 4.22
CA VAL A 609 -31.62 -8.31 4.36
C VAL A 609 -31.67 -7.78 5.79
N VAL A 610 -31.04 -6.63 6.02
CA VAL A 610 -31.24 -5.82 7.23
C VAL A 610 -32.64 -5.23 7.20
N LYS A 611 -33.33 -5.27 8.34
CA LYS A 611 -34.68 -4.72 8.53
C LYS A 611 -34.64 -3.90 9.81
N ASP A 612 -35.12 -2.67 9.73
CA ASP A 612 -35.34 -1.83 10.90
C ASP A 612 -36.60 -2.35 11.63
N THR A 613 -36.46 -2.74 12.89
CA THR A 613 -37.55 -3.30 13.71
C THR A 613 -37.47 -2.74 15.12
N VAL A 614 -38.40 -1.85 15.46
CA VAL A 614 -38.50 -1.21 16.78
C VAL A 614 -38.77 -2.25 17.87
N ASP A 615 -37.73 -2.58 18.65
CA ASP A 615 -37.83 -3.34 19.89
C ASP A 615 -37.14 -2.49 20.99
N PRO A 616 -37.90 -1.96 21.96
CA PRO A 616 -37.36 -1.10 23.00
C PRO A 616 -36.18 -1.68 23.78
N SER A 617 -36.06 -3.01 23.88
CA SER A 617 -34.91 -3.65 24.53
C SER A 617 -33.65 -3.63 23.66
N ALA A 618 -33.77 -3.76 22.34
CA ALA A 618 -32.63 -3.59 21.44
C ALA A 618 -32.23 -2.11 21.29
N ASP A 619 -33.21 -1.21 21.29
CA ASP A 619 -33.00 0.23 21.17
C ASP A 619 -32.22 0.81 22.38
N GLU A 620 -32.49 0.34 23.60
CA GLU A 620 -31.81 0.75 24.84
C GLU A 620 -30.33 0.29 24.88
N ILE A 621 -30.05 -0.94 24.44
CA ILE A 621 -28.68 -1.48 24.35
C ILE A 621 -27.91 -0.78 23.21
N LEU A 622 -28.56 -0.46 22.09
CA LEU A 622 -27.94 0.29 21.01
C LEU A 622 -27.65 1.74 21.43
N ALA A 623 -28.57 2.39 22.13
CA ALA A 623 -28.40 3.78 22.61
C ALA A 623 -27.24 3.90 23.61
N SER A 624 -27.19 3.02 24.61
CA SER A 624 -26.08 2.97 25.58
C SER A 624 -24.74 2.69 24.89
N PHE A 625 -24.66 1.70 23.99
CA PHE A 625 -23.47 1.40 23.21
C PHE A 625 -22.98 2.60 22.35
N VAL A 626 -23.90 3.34 21.73
CA VAL A 626 -23.57 4.53 20.93
C VAL A 626 -23.05 5.68 21.81
N VAL A 627 -23.66 5.91 22.98
CA VAL A 627 -23.17 6.91 23.96
C VAL A 627 -21.76 6.54 24.42
N ASP A 628 -21.52 5.28 24.79
CA ASP A 628 -20.21 4.76 25.17
C ASP A 628 -19.15 4.97 24.08
N SER A 629 -19.50 4.68 22.82
CA SER A 629 -18.61 4.89 21.68
C SER A 629 -18.30 6.37 21.45
N HIS A 630 -19.24 7.27 21.69
CA HIS A 630 -18.99 8.71 21.59
C HIS A 630 -18.15 9.26 22.74
N MET A 631 -18.40 8.82 23.99
CA MET A 631 -17.58 9.20 25.14
C MET A 631 -16.11 8.82 24.93
N ARG A 632 -15.84 7.60 24.46
CA ARG A 632 -14.48 7.11 24.12
C ARG A 632 -13.82 7.79 22.92
N SER A 633 -14.57 8.61 22.15
CA SER A 633 -14.08 9.28 20.93
C SER A 633 -13.79 10.78 21.13
N HIS A 634 -13.73 11.27 22.37
CA HIS A 634 -13.38 12.67 22.64
C HIS A 634 -11.88 12.93 22.44
N PRO A 635 -11.48 14.08 21.86
CA PRO A 635 -10.08 14.35 21.50
C PRO A 635 -9.22 14.95 22.63
N GLU A 636 -9.78 15.17 23.83
CA GLU A 636 -9.06 15.74 24.98
C GLU A 636 -8.79 14.65 26.03
N GLU A 637 -7.51 14.46 26.37
CA GLU A 637 -7.07 13.56 27.44
C GLU A 637 -7.38 14.17 28.82
N VAL A 638 -8.63 14.05 29.26
CA VAL A 638 -8.98 14.14 30.69
C VAL A 638 -9.36 12.75 31.16
N LEU A 639 -8.34 11.95 31.48
CA LEU A 639 -8.49 10.71 32.23
C LEU A 639 -8.73 11.06 33.71
N PRO A 640 -9.93 10.82 34.29
CA PRO A 640 -10.05 10.73 35.73
C PRO A 640 -9.33 9.46 36.20
N GLU A 641 -8.17 9.61 36.84
CA GLU A 641 -7.53 8.51 37.57
C GLU A 641 -8.47 8.06 38.70
N GLY A 642 -9.08 6.90 38.58
CA GLY A 642 -9.98 6.37 39.60
C GLY A 642 -10.72 5.10 39.19
N ASP A 643 -11.59 5.20 38.19
CA ASP A 643 -12.49 4.10 37.84
C ASP A 643 -11.92 3.20 36.73
N SER A 644 -11.76 1.92 37.08
CA SER A 644 -11.55 0.87 36.10
C SER A 644 -12.82 0.63 35.30
N PHE A 645 -12.96 1.33 34.16
CA PHE A 645 -13.93 0.98 33.12
C PHE A 645 -13.90 -0.54 32.87
N PRO A 646 -15.06 -1.20 32.72
CA PRO A 646 -15.13 -2.65 32.69
C PRO A 646 -14.15 -3.22 31.65
N PRO A 647 -13.36 -4.24 32.01
CA PRO A 647 -12.24 -4.68 31.20
C PRO A 647 -12.72 -5.03 29.79
N GLN A 648 -11.91 -4.64 28.80
CA GLN A 648 -12.14 -5.02 27.40
C GLN A 648 -12.53 -6.49 27.34
N ASN A 649 -13.64 -6.80 26.65
CA ASN A 649 -14.11 -8.17 26.47
C ASN A 649 -12.92 -9.06 26.08
N GLN A 650 -12.44 -9.91 27.00
CA GLN A 650 -11.14 -10.61 26.92
C GLN A 650 -11.02 -11.62 25.77
N ASN A 651 -12.07 -11.71 24.95
CA ASN A 651 -12.22 -12.54 23.77
C ASN A 651 -12.04 -11.77 22.45
N LEU A 652 -11.83 -10.44 22.48
CA LEU A 652 -11.62 -9.62 21.28
C LEU A 652 -10.17 -9.70 20.79
N ILE A 653 -10.02 -10.03 19.52
CA ILE A 653 -8.72 -10.06 18.82
C ILE A 653 -8.34 -8.63 18.40
N SER A 654 -7.08 -8.23 18.62
CA SER A 654 -6.57 -6.93 18.14
C SER A 654 -6.63 -6.85 16.61
N GLN A 655 -7.02 -5.69 16.08
CA GLN A 655 -7.26 -5.53 14.64
C GLN A 655 -6.02 -5.82 13.77
N GLU A 656 -4.81 -5.52 14.25
CA GLU A 656 -3.57 -5.84 13.54
C GLU A 656 -3.34 -7.36 13.43
N LEU A 657 -3.50 -8.09 14.54
CA LEU A 657 -3.38 -9.55 14.56
C LEU A 657 -4.47 -10.18 13.68
N LEU A 658 -5.72 -9.68 13.71
CA LEU A 658 -6.79 -10.15 12.83
C LEU A 658 -6.41 -10.01 11.34
N ARG A 659 -5.80 -8.89 10.95
CA ARG A 659 -5.32 -8.68 9.56
C ARG A 659 -4.18 -9.63 9.20
N LYS A 660 -3.18 -9.81 10.08
CA LYS A 660 -2.11 -10.81 9.92
C LYS A 660 -2.68 -12.23 9.79
N TYR A 661 -3.69 -12.57 10.59
CA TYR A 661 -4.38 -13.87 10.60
C TYR A 661 -5.11 -14.15 9.27
N ILE A 662 -5.84 -13.18 8.73
CA ILE A 662 -6.51 -13.31 7.41
C ILE A 662 -5.49 -13.56 6.29
N ILE A 663 -4.35 -12.87 6.30
CA ILE A 663 -3.28 -13.05 5.31
C ILE A 663 -2.66 -14.45 5.42
N TYR A 664 -2.39 -14.93 6.63
CA TYR A 664 -1.86 -16.28 6.85
C TYR A 664 -2.85 -17.39 6.45
N ALA A 665 -4.11 -17.28 6.88
CA ALA A 665 -5.16 -18.25 6.59
C ALA A 665 -5.43 -18.42 5.08
N LYS A 666 -5.24 -17.38 4.27
CA LYS A 666 -5.36 -17.45 2.80
C LYS A 666 -4.30 -18.30 2.11
N GLN A 667 -3.17 -18.56 2.77
CA GLN A 667 -2.12 -19.44 2.24
C GLN A 667 -2.53 -20.93 2.32
N ILE A 668 -3.47 -21.28 3.20
CA ILE A 668 -3.97 -22.65 3.38
C ILE A 668 -5.03 -22.97 2.31
N THR A 669 -5.09 -24.22 1.88
CA THR A 669 -6.03 -24.71 0.85
C THR A 669 -6.70 -26.01 1.30
N PRO A 670 -7.84 -25.95 2.03
CA PRO A 670 -8.51 -27.13 2.55
C PRO A 670 -9.02 -28.07 1.45
N GLN A 671 -9.04 -29.36 1.75
CA GLN A 671 -9.53 -30.43 0.90
C GLN A 671 -10.90 -30.92 1.35
N LEU A 672 -11.77 -31.23 0.38
CA LEU A 672 -13.08 -31.85 0.62
C LEU A 672 -12.91 -33.37 0.60
N THR A 673 -12.82 -33.99 1.78
CA THR A 673 -12.62 -35.44 1.94
C THR A 673 -13.74 -36.12 2.72
N ASN A 674 -14.34 -35.44 3.70
CA ASN A 674 -15.30 -36.01 4.66
C ASN A 674 -16.65 -35.25 4.65
N LEU A 675 -17.31 -35.14 3.48
CA LEU A 675 -18.61 -34.46 3.36
C LEU A 675 -19.79 -35.45 3.35
N ASP A 676 -20.84 -35.13 4.12
CA ASP A 676 -22.12 -35.85 4.10
C ASP A 676 -22.93 -35.53 2.82
N GLU A 677 -22.51 -36.10 1.68
CA GLU A 677 -23.17 -35.91 0.38
C GLU A 677 -24.68 -36.16 0.44
N ALA A 678 -25.10 -37.19 1.18
CA ALA A 678 -26.51 -37.53 1.39
C ALA A 678 -27.29 -36.36 2.01
N MET A 679 -26.75 -35.74 3.07
CA MET A 679 -27.38 -34.62 3.78
C MET A 679 -27.51 -33.39 2.88
N VAL A 680 -26.48 -33.06 2.09
CA VAL A 680 -26.54 -31.95 1.13
C VAL A 680 -27.57 -32.24 0.03
N SER A 681 -27.64 -33.49 -0.45
CA SER A 681 -28.60 -33.89 -1.49
C SER A 681 -30.06 -33.82 -1.02
N GLU A 682 -30.34 -34.21 0.23
CA GLU A 682 -31.67 -34.10 0.83
C GLU A 682 -32.04 -32.64 1.09
N LEU A 683 -31.14 -31.86 1.69
CA LEU A 683 -31.34 -30.43 1.95
C LEU A 683 -31.68 -29.69 0.65
N TYR A 684 -30.88 -29.85 -0.41
CA TYR A 684 -31.12 -29.24 -1.71
C TYR A 684 -32.45 -29.69 -2.33
N SER A 685 -32.78 -30.99 -2.23
CA SER A 685 -34.04 -31.54 -2.72
C SER A 685 -35.26 -30.96 -2.00
N ASN A 686 -35.19 -30.78 -0.67
CA ASN A 686 -36.27 -30.23 0.14
C ASN A 686 -36.41 -28.72 -0.06
N LEU A 687 -35.29 -27.98 -0.07
CA LEU A 687 -35.24 -26.55 -0.43
C LEU A 687 -35.88 -26.29 -1.79
N ARG A 688 -35.55 -27.09 -2.81
CA ARG A 688 -36.08 -26.92 -4.17
C ARG A 688 -37.59 -27.21 -4.27
N LYS A 689 -38.11 -28.20 -3.53
CA LYS A 689 -39.57 -28.46 -3.42
C LYS A 689 -40.30 -27.26 -2.83
N GLU A 690 -39.78 -26.68 -1.75
CA GLU A 690 -40.49 -25.58 -1.06
C GLU A 690 -40.35 -24.24 -1.79
N ALA A 691 -39.19 -23.93 -2.40
CA ALA A 691 -38.96 -22.72 -3.17
C ALA A 691 -39.90 -22.55 -4.38
N GLN A 692 -40.41 -23.67 -4.93
CA GLN A 692 -41.41 -23.68 -6.00
C GLN A 692 -42.74 -23.00 -5.61
N SER A 693 -42.98 -22.74 -4.30
CA SER A 693 -44.15 -22.01 -3.79
C SER A 693 -44.08 -20.47 -3.96
N GLY A 694 -43.19 -19.96 -4.82
CA GLY A 694 -43.15 -18.55 -5.22
C GLY A 694 -42.07 -17.69 -4.54
N GLY A 695 -40.84 -18.20 -4.47
CA GLY A 695 -39.63 -17.48 -4.07
C GLY A 695 -38.54 -17.48 -5.15
N ILE A 696 -37.32 -17.04 -4.81
CA ILE A 696 -36.15 -17.05 -5.72
C ILE A 696 -35.86 -18.51 -6.16
N PRO A 697 -35.64 -18.78 -7.47
CA PRO A 697 -35.34 -20.13 -7.94
C PRO A 697 -33.96 -20.62 -7.44
N ILE A 698 -33.96 -21.72 -6.70
CA ILE A 698 -32.74 -22.32 -6.16
C ILE A 698 -32.02 -23.11 -7.26
N THR A 699 -30.92 -22.54 -7.75
CA THR A 699 -30.01 -23.16 -8.73
C THR A 699 -28.91 -23.97 -8.03
N VAL A 700 -28.16 -24.77 -8.80
CA VAL A 700 -27.00 -25.55 -8.31
C VAL A 700 -25.92 -24.64 -7.69
N ARG A 701 -25.85 -23.35 -8.07
CA ARG A 701 -24.88 -22.40 -7.52
C ARG A 701 -24.99 -22.25 -6.00
N TYR A 702 -26.18 -22.36 -5.40
CA TYR A 702 -26.31 -22.31 -3.93
C TYR A 702 -25.63 -23.49 -3.23
N LEU A 703 -25.54 -24.66 -3.88
CA LEU A 703 -24.78 -25.80 -3.39
C LEU A 703 -23.28 -25.51 -3.47
N GLU A 704 -22.81 -24.91 -4.57
CA GLU A 704 -21.43 -24.42 -4.67
C GLU A 704 -21.13 -23.36 -3.59
N SER A 705 -22.06 -22.45 -3.30
CA SER A 705 -21.95 -21.45 -2.24
C SER A 705 -21.75 -22.09 -0.86
N MET A 706 -22.56 -23.11 -0.53
CA MET A 706 -22.41 -23.87 0.73
C MET A 706 -21.02 -24.50 0.83
N LEU A 707 -20.50 -25.10 -0.25
CA LEU A 707 -19.16 -25.69 -0.27
C LEU A 707 -18.05 -24.63 -0.12
N ARG A 708 -18.14 -23.48 -0.80
CA ARG A 708 -17.20 -22.35 -0.62
C ARG A 708 -17.18 -21.83 0.81
N LEU A 709 -18.36 -21.78 1.46
CA LEU A 709 -18.49 -21.31 2.84
C LEU A 709 -17.91 -22.30 3.85
N ALA A 710 -18.06 -23.61 3.63
CA ALA A 710 -17.41 -24.63 4.43
C ALA A 710 -15.87 -24.56 4.31
N GLU A 711 -15.34 -24.38 3.09
CA GLU A 711 -13.90 -24.15 2.85
C GLU A 711 -13.38 -22.88 3.52
N ALA A 712 -14.15 -21.79 3.47
CA ALA A 712 -13.80 -20.53 4.13
C ALA A 712 -13.80 -20.68 5.67
N HIS A 713 -14.70 -21.51 6.23
CA HIS A 713 -14.71 -21.80 7.67
C HIS A 713 -13.52 -22.68 8.07
N ALA A 714 -13.23 -23.76 7.33
CA ALA A 714 -12.04 -24.59 7.56
C ALA A 714 -10.73 -23.76 7.51
N ARG A 715 -10.61 -22.84 6.54
CA ARG A 715 -9.53 -21.84 6.48
C ARG A 715 -9.46 -20.95 7.72
N MET A 716 -10.60 -20.50 8.22
CA MET A 716 -10.66 -19.67 9.42
C MET A 716 -10.18 -20.42 10.68
N HIS A 717 -10.29 -21.74 10.71
CA HIS A 717 -9.71 -22.62 11.74
C HIS A 717 -8.29 -23.15 11.38
N LEU A 718 -7.68 -22.67 10.30
CA LEU A 718 -6.40 -23.15 9.75
C LEU A 718 -6.34 -24.68 9.48
N ARG A 719 -7.46 -25.30 9.11
CA ARG A 719 -7.55 -26.75 8.82
C ARG A 719 -7.30 -27.06 7.35
N ASP A 720 -6.58 -28.16 7.11
CA ASP A 720 -6.35 -28.72 5.75
C ASP A 720 -7.53 -29.55 5.22
N TYR A 721 -8.55 -29.80 6.04
CA TYR A 721 -9.74 -30.60 5.71
C TYR A 721 -11.00 -29.90 6.24
N THR A 722 -12.12 -30.06 5.54
CA THR A 722 -13.44 -29.58 5.99
C THR A 722 -14.17 -30.64 6.82
N ASP A 723 -14.68 -30.26 7.98
CA ASP A 723 -15.50 -31.10 8.86
C ASP A 723 -17.00 -30.92 8.62
N THR A 724 -17.81 -31.87 9.08
CA THR A 724 -19.29 -31.77 9.06
C THR A 724 -19.82 -30.56 9.81
N ASN A 725 -19.12 -30.11 10.85
CA ASN A 725 -19.43 -28.89 11.60
C ASN A 725 -19.29 -27.62 10.73
N ASP A 726 -18.32 -27.59 9.81
CA ASP A 726 -18.12 -26.46 8.88
C ASP A 726 -19.29 -26.39 7.88
N LEU A 727 -19.78 -27.56 7.46
CA LEU A 727 -20.95 -27.72 6.60
C LEU A 727 -22.25 -27.30 7.31
N ASP A 728 -22.48 -27.72 8.57
CA ASP A 728 -23.64 -27.26 9.37
C ASP A 728 -23.63 -25.72 9.55
N VAL A 729 -22.46 -25.10 9.81
CA VAL A 729 -22.30 -23.64 9.89
C VAL A 729 -22.58 -22.95 8.54
N ALA A 730 -22.10 -23.51 7.43
CA ALA A 730 -22.38 -22.99 6.09
C ALA A 730 -23.87 -23.09 5.70
N ILE A 731 -24.52 -24.21 6.05
CA ILE A 731 -25.94 -24.46 5.84
C ILE A 731 -26.78 -23.44 6.62
N ASP A 732 -26.49 -23.20 7.90
CA ASP A 732 -27.18 -22.19 8.71
C ASP A 732 -27.13 -20.79 8.08
N ILE A 733 -25.96 -20.34 7.64
CA ILE A 733 -25.79 -19.01 7.02
C ILE A 733 -26.58 -18.89 5.70
N VAL A 734 -26.57 -19.91 4.85
CA VAL A 734 -27.33 -19.90 3.59
C VAL A 734 -28.84 -20.02 3.83
N LEU A 735 -29.28 -20.76 4.85
CA LEU A 735 -30.69 -20.84 5.27
C LEU A 735 -31.17 -19.51 5.85
N GLN A 736 -30.43 -18.89 6.78
CA GLN A 736 -30.68 -17.55 7.32
C GLN A 736 -30.83 -16.52 6.20
N SER A 737 -29.88 -16.50 5.26
CA SER A 737 -29.92 -15.66 4.05
C SER A 737 -31.20 -15.88 3.25
N PHE A 738 -31.52 -17.14 2.93
CA PHE A 738 -32.72 -17.49 2.17
C PHE A 738 -34.00 -17.03 2.88
N PHE A 739 -34.17 -17.31 4.18
CA PHE A 739 -35.33 -16.86 4.96
C PHE A 739 -35.45 -15.33 5.01
N SER A 740 -34.33 -14.60 5.00
CA SER A 740 -34.34 -13.13 5.02
C SER A 740 -34.99 -12.52 3.76
N SER A 741 -34.80 -13.16 2.60
CA SER A 741 -35.35 -12.75 1.30
C SER A 741 -36.79 -13.22 1.02
N GLN A 742 -37.30 -14.20 1.76
CA GLN A 742 -38.63 -14.76 1.52
C GLN A 742 -39.75 -13.90 2.11
N LYS A 743 -40.95 -14.01 1.54
CA LYS A 743 -42.17 -13.40 2.09
C LYS A 743 -42.40 -13.88 3.52
N TYR A 744 -42.80 -12.98 4.43
CA TYR A 744 -42.91 -13.25 5.87
C TYR A 744 -43.62 -14.57 6.22
N SER A 745 -44.80 -14.81 5.65
CA SER A 745 -45.58 -16.04 5.89
C SER A 745 -44.89 -17.32 5.41
N MET A 746 -44.11 -17.24 4.32
CA MET A 746 -43.31 -18.38 3.83
C MET A 746 -42.06 -18.55 4.68
N ALA A 747 -41.33 -17.48 5.02
CA ALA A 747 -40.17 -17.54 5.90
C ALA A 747 -40.51 -18.23 7.25
N ASN A 748 -41.67 -17.92 7.83
CA ASN A 748 -42.15 -18.55 9.06
C ASN A 748 -42.63 -20.01 8.90
N LYS A 749 -42.96 -20.46 7.68
CA LYS A 749 -43.20 -21.88 7.37
C LYS A 749 -41.86 -22.61 7.22
N LEU A 750 -40.96 -22.08 6.40
CA LEU A 750 -39.63 -22.62 6.11
C LEU A 750 -38.82 -22.78 7.40
N LYS A 751 -38.79 -21.76 8.28
CA LYS A 751 -38.12 -21.83 9.59
C LYS A 751 -38.62 -22.97 10.49
N LYS A 752 -39.87 -23.43 10.35
CA LYS A 752 -40.39 -24.60 11.09
C LYS A 752 -39.98 -25.92 10.47
N VAL A 753 -39.88 -26.00 9.14
CA VAL A 753 -39.43 -27.21 8.42
C VAL A 753 -37.93 -27.44 8.64
N PHE A 754 -37.12 -26.39 8.48
CA PHE A 754 -35.66 -26.47 8.60
C PHE A 754 -35.13 -26.28 10.04
N ALA A 755 -36.00 -26.18 11.05
CA ALA A 755 -35.61 -26.02 12.47
C ALA A 755 -34.62 -27.09 12.95
N GLN A 756 -34.69 -28.31 12.40
CA GLN A 756 -33.78 -29.42 12.72
C GLN A 756 -32.32 -29.14 12.33
N TYR A 757 -32.08 -28.33 11.31
CA TYR A 757 -30.74 -27.96 10.83
C TYR A 757 -30.18 -26.78 11.63
N ILE A 758 -31.05 -25.83 12.02
CA ILE A 758 -30.68 -24.63 12.78
C ILE A 758 -30.40 -24.96 14.25
N ASN A 759 -31.21 -25.85 14.86
CA ASN A 759 -31.10 -26.16 16.30
C ASN A 759 -29.90 -27.06 16.66
N LYS A 760 -29.10 -27.51 15.69
CA LYS A 760 -27.84 -28.22 15.94
C LYS A 760 -26.71 -27.30 16.42
N THR A 761 -26.66 -26.06 15.92
CA THR A 761 -25.49 -25.17 16.04
C THR A 761 -25.56 -24.22 17.23
N LYS A 762 -26.74 -24.02 17.82
CA LYS A 762 -26.92 -23.27 19.07
C LYS A 762 -26.73 -24.16 20.29
N ASP A 763 -25.98 -23.67 21.27
CA ASP A 763 -25.83 -24.32 22.57
C ASP A 763 -27.23 -24.54 23.19
N GLN A 764 -27.50 -25.75 23.67
CA GLN A 764 -28.82 -26.13 24.21
C GLN A 764 -29.22 -25.24 25.40
N HIS A 765 -28.24 -24.70 26.13
CA HIS A 765 -28.44 -23.76 27.23
C HIS A 765 -28.92 -22.38 26.74
N GLU A 766 -28.40 -21.86 25.62
CA GLU A 766 -28.84 -20.58 25.03
C GLU A 766 -30.31 -20.66 24.59
N LEU A 767 -30.69 -21.78 23.96
CA LEU A 767 -32.08 -22.05 23.57
C LEU A 767 -33.01 -22.14 24.79
N LEU A 768 -32.58 -22.79 25.87
CA LEU A 768 -33.36 -22.89 27.11
C LEU A 768 -33.46 -21.54 27.84
N LEU A 769 -32.39 -20.73 27.87
CA LEU A 769 -32.41 -19.34 28.36
C LEU A 769 -33.41 -18.48 27.57
N HIS A 770 -33.41 -18.56 26.23
CA HIS A 770 -34.33 -17.79 25.40
C HIS A 770 -35.80 -18.19 25.62
N VAL A 771 -36.08 -19.50 25.74
CA VAL A 771 -37.41 -20.03 26.10
C VAL A 771 -37.84 -19.52 27.48
N LEU A 772 -36.95 -19.56 28.47
CA LEU A 772 -37.22 -19.08 29.84
C LEU A 772 -37.48 -17.56 29.86
N ASN A 773 -36.66 -16.76 29.20
CA ASN A 773 -36.85 -15.31 29.08
C ASN A 773 -38.12 -14.95 28.31
N THR A 774 -38.54 -15.77 27.34
CA THR A 774 -39.83 -15.60 26.65
C THR A 774 -41.00 -15.85 27.62
N LEU A 775 -40.95 -16.93 28.42
CA LEU A 775 -41.93 -17.20 29.47
C LEU A 775 -42.00 -16.09 30.54
N ILE A 776 -40.86 -15.47 30.89
CA ILE A 776 -40.81 -14.26 31.74
C ILE A 776 -41.55 -13.10 31.05
N ARG A 777 -41.17 -12.77 29.82
CA ARG A 777 -41.78 -11.66 29.04
C ARG A 777 -43.30 -11.87 28.87
N GLU A 778 -43.78 -13.10 28.69
CA GLU A 778 -45.22 -13.43 28.67
C GLU A 778 -45.89 -13.26 30.04
N LYS A 779 -45.34 -13.83 31.13
CA LYS A 779 -45.93 -13.66 32.48
C LYS A 779 -45.96 -12.21 32.93
N VAL A 780 -44.91 -11.43 32.65
CA VAL A 780 -44.86 -9.98 32.96
C VAL A 780 -45.94 -9.22 32.17
N ARG A 781 -46.17 -9.55 30.88
CA ARG A 781 -47.27 -8.96 30.09
C ARG A 781 -48.64 -9.28 30.69
N VAL A 782 -48.89 -10.53 31.12
CA VAL A 782 -50.14 -10.93 31.77
C VAL A 782 -50.34 -10.25 33.13
N GLN A 783 -49.27 -10.11 33.93
CA GLN A 783 -49.32 -9.40 35.21
C GLN A 783 -49.62 -7.91 35.02
N ARG A 784 -48.93 -7.22 34.10
CA ARG A 784 -49.20 -5.80 33.77
C ARG A 784 -50.61 -5.57 33.22
N ALA A 785 -51.15 -6.52 32.44
CA ALA A 785 -52.53 -6.47 31.97
C ALA A 785 -53.58 -6.68 33.08
N SER A 786 -53.20 -7.36 34.17
CA SER A 786 -54.08 -7.58 35.33
C SER A 786 -53.98 -6.47 36.39
N ASN A 787 -52.81 -5.84 36.54
CA ASN A 787 -52.57 -4.73 37.47
C ASN A 787 -51.44 -3.81 36.95
N PRO A 788 -51.71 -2.54 36.60
CA PRO A 788 -50.69 -1.64 36.05
C PRO A 788 -49.71 -1.08 37.09
N ASN A 789 -50.02 -1.16 38.39
CA ASN A 789 -49.24 -0.53 39.48
C ASN A 789 -48.34 -1.50 40.27
N ILE A 790 -48.13 -2.73 39.79
CA ILE A 790 -47.27 -3.72 40.46
C ILE A 790 -45.84 -3.62 39.89
N ASN A 791 -44.87 -3.31 40.75
CA ASN A 791 -43.45 -3.43 40.43
C ASN A 791 -43.11 -4.89 40.07
N ASN A 792 -42.20 -5.11 39.11
CA ASN A 792 -41.86 -6.43 38.58
C ASN A 792 -41.00 -7.31 39.54
N GLU A 793 -41.23 -7.23 40.85
CA GLU A 793 -40.24 -7.62 41.89
C GLU A 793 -40.09 -9.13 42.17
N ASN A 794 -40.98 -9.99 41.66
CA ASN A 794 -40.85 -11.45 41.71
C ASN A 794 -41.63 -12.10 40.55
N VAL A 795 -40.95 -12.54 39.50
CA VAL A 795 -41.56 -13.36 38.43
C VAL A 795 -41.33 -14.84 38.73
N ILE A 796 -42.42 -15.56 39.03
CA ILE A 796 -42.40 -16.97 39.43
C ILE A 796 -42.82 -17.84 38.24
N ILE A 797 -41.95 -18.76 37.82
CA ILE A 797 -42.17 -19.69 36.70
C ILE A 797 -42.15 -21.13 37.23
N ASN A 798 -43.05 -21.97 36.72
CA ASN A 798 -43.08 -23.39 37.06
C ASN A 798 -42.17 -24.14 36.09
N VAL A 799 -41.32 -25.05 36.60
CA VAL A 799 -40.44 -25.89 35.78
C VAL A 799 -41.25 -26.76 34.79
N PHE A 800 -42.52 -27.04 35.09
CA PHE A 800 -43.46 -27.69 34.16
C PHE A 800 -43.68 -26.91 32.86
N ASP A 801 -43.82 -25.58 32.90
CA ASP A 801 -44.07 -24.75 31.71
C ASP A 801 -42.81 -24.69 30.83
N LEU A 802 -41.63 -24.59 31.46
CA LEU A 802 -40.33 -24.72 30.81
C LEU A 802 -40.18 -26.10 30.15
N ARG A 803 -40.46 -27.19 30.88
CA ARG A 803 -40.46 -28.57 30.37
C ARG A 803 -41.45 -28.79 29.22
N LYS A 804 -42.56 -28.05 29.19
CA LYS A 804 -43.54 -28.09 28.10
C LYS A 804 -43.04 -27.37 26.85
N GLN A 805 -42.48 -26.16 26.98
CA GLN A 805 -41.92 -25.44 25.82
C GLN A 805 -40.63 -26.09 25.28
N ALA A 806 -39.72 -26.53 26.15
CA ALA A 806 -38.51 -27.26 25.75
C ALA A 806 -38.81 -28.52 24.90
N LYS A 807 -39.90 -29.24 25.21
CA LYS A 807 -40.38 -30.36 24.39
C LYS A 807 -40.84 -29.95 22.99
N TYR A 808 -41.38 -28.75 22.78
CA TYR A 808 -41.66 -28.23 21.43
C TYR A 808 -40.37 -27.92 20.63
N HIS A 809 -39.24 -27.71 21.31
CA HIS A 809 -37.92 -27.56 20.71
C HIS A 809 -37.12 -28.89 20.63
N ASN A 810 -37.75 -30.03 20.93
CA ASN A 810 -37.15 -31.37 21.01
C ASN A 810 -36.02 -31.51 22.05
N ILE A 811 -35.94 -30.62 23.05
CA ILE A 811 -34.98 -30.71 24.15
C ILE A 811 -35.57 -31.58 25.26
N HIS A 812 -34.84 -32.63 25.67
CA HIS A 812 -35.29 -33.60 26.67
C HIS A 812 -34.52 -33.52 28.01
N SER A 813 -33.31 -32.94 28.02
CA SER A 813 -32.36 -32.94 29.14
C SER A 813 -32.21 -31.56 29.81
N ILE A 814 -33.24 -31.13 30.54
CA ILE A 814 -33.27 -29.81 31.21
C ILE A 814 -32.52 -29.83 32.55
N ASP A 815 -32.38 -31.00 33.17
CA ASP A 815 -31.77 -31.19 34.49
C ASP A 815 -30.22 -31.05 34.49
N GLN A 816 -29.62 -30.79 33.31
CA GLN A 816 -28.25 -30.29 33.13
C GLN A 816 -28.22 -28.76 33.13
N PHE A 817 -29.10 -28.13 32.36
CA PHE A 817 -29.25 -26.66 32.28
C PHE A 817 -29.55 -26.03 33.64
N LEU A 818 -30.48 -26.61 34.43
CA LEU A 818 -30.83 -26.16 35.78
C LEU A 818 -29.70 -26.32 36.83
N LYS A 819 -28.50 -26.73 36.42
CA LYS A 819 -27.29 -26.86 37.24
C LYS A 819 -26.08 -26.16 36.60
N SER A 820 -26.30 -25.33 35.57
CA SER A 820 -25.24 -24.63 34.86
C SER A 820 -24.98 -23.26 35.49
N ASP A 821 -23.71 -22.85 35.50
CA ASP A 821 -23.27 -21.52 35.96
C ASP A 821 -23.96 -20.37 35.20
N GLU A 822 -24.45 -20.62 33.99
CA GLU A 822 -25.23 -19.67 33.18
C GLU A 822 -26.65 -19.47 33.72
N PHE A 823 -27.24 -20.52 34.29
CA PHE A 823 -28.55 -20.44 34.94
C PHE A 823 -28.45 -19.75 36.31
N GLU A 824 -27.50 -20.16 37.17
CA GLU A 824 -27.39 -19.64 38.55
C GLU A 824 -27.07 -18.13 38.62
N LYS A 825 -26.43 -17.56 37.59
CA LYS A 825 -26.18 -16.11 37.46
C LYS A 825 -27.45 -15.26 37.46
N TYR A 826 -28.55 -15.77 36.89
CA TYR A 826 -29.77 -15.01 36.64
C TYR A 826 -31.01 -15.61 37.35
N PHE A 827 -30.98 -16.90 37.70
CA PHE A 827 -32.15 -17.64 38.16
C PHE A 827 -31.83 -18.56 39.36
N ILE A 828 -32.79 -18.63 40.28
CA ILE A 828 -32.76 -19.53 41.43
C ILE A 828 -33.83 -20.62 41.19
N TRP A 829 -33.42 -21.88 41.22
CA TRP A 829 -34.34 -23.03 41.12
C TRP A 829 -34.58 -23.65 42.50
N ASP A 830 -35.84 -23.61 42.95
CA ASP A 830 -36.27 -24.36 44.13
C ASP A 830 -36.74 -25.77 43.72
N LYS A 831 -35.92 -26.75 44.10
CA LYS A 831 -36.19 -28.20 43.93
C LYS A 831 -37.37 -28.70 44.76
N ALA A 832 -37.78 -28.01 45.82
CA ALA A 832 -38.86 -28.43 46.70
C ALA A 832 -40.25 -28.03 46.16
N GLN A 833 -40.33 -26.96 45.36
CA GLN A 833 -41.59 -26.48 44.76
C GLN A 833 -41.63 -26.57 43.22
N ASP A 834 -40.54 -27.01 42.58
CA ASP A 834 -40.34 -27.07 41.12
C ASP A 834 -40.58 -25.69 40.45
N ILE A 835 -40.05 -24.65 41.12
CA ILE A 835 -40.20 -23.22 40.79
C ILE A 835 -38.85 -22.62 40.39
N ILE A 836 -38.90 -21.70 39.43
CA ILE A 836 -37.80 -20.81 39.04
C ILE A 836 -38.19 -19.38 39.42
N ALA A 837 -37.28 -18.68 40.11
CA ALA A 837 -37.39 -17.26 40.44
C ALA A 837 -36.21 -16.47 39.83
N SER A 838 -36.48 -15.25 39.36
CA SER A 838 -35.46 -14.32 38.85
C SER A 838 -34.61 -13.72 39.97
N ASN A 839 -33.28 -13.84 39.88
CA ASN A 839 -32.35 -13.30 40.87
C ASN A 839 -32.23 -11.77 40.73
N ARG A 840 -32.17 -11.05 41.85
CA ARG A 840 -32.45 -9.60 41.91
C ARG A 840 -31.42 -8.68 41.23
N ASN A 841 -30.19 -9.14 41.02
CA ASN A 841 -29.06 -8.22 40.79
C ASN A 841 -28.77 -7.87 39.31
N ASN A 842 -29.16 -8.71 38.34
CA ASN A 842 -28.73 -8.58 36.93
C ASN A 842 -29.89 -8.48 35.91
N ILE A 843 -31.10 -8.08 36.32
CA ILE A 843 -32.28 -8.03 35.42
C ILE A 843 -32.24 -6.81 34.45
N TYR A 844 -31.24 -5.93 34.58
CA TYR A 844 -31.08 -4.72 33.77
C TYR A 844 -29.93 -4.75 32.74
N ASP A 845 -29.14 -5.83 32.68
CA ASP A 845 -28.02 -6.00 31.74
C ASP A 845 -28.18 -7.29 30.89
N SER A 846 -29.22 -7.35 30.04
CA SER A 846 -29.35 -8.36 28.95
C SER A 846 -30.40 -8.02 27.87
#